data_AF-E4MWJ5-F1
#
_entry.id   AF-E4MWJ5-F1
#
_cell.length_a   1.000
_cell.length_b   1.000
_cell.length_c   1.000
_cell.angle_alpha   90.00
_cell.angle_beta   90.00
_cell.angle_gamma   90.00
#
_symmetry.space_group_name_H-M   'P 1'
#
loop_
_entity.id
_entity.type
_entity.pdbx_description
1 polymer ?
#
loop_
_entity_poly.entity_id
_entity_poly.type
_entity_poly.pdbx_seq_one_letter_code
_entity_poly.pdbx_strand_id
1 'polypeptide(L)'
;MATGNLKKMASIDAQLRLIAPGKVSEDDKLVEYDALLLDRFLDILQDLHGEEVREFVQECYEVAADYDGNRNTEKLEELGNMLTSLDPGDSIVVTKSFSNMLSLANLAEEVQIAYRRRIKKLKKGDFADEASATTESDIEETLKRLLQLNKTPEEVFDALKNQTVDLVLTAHPTQSVRRSLLQKFGRIRDCLTQLYAKDITPDDKQELDEALQREIQAAFRTDEIRRTPPTPQDEMRAGMSYFHETIWKGVPKFLRRVDTALKNIGINERVPYNAPLIQFSSWMGGDRDGNPRVTPEVTRDVCLLARMMAANLYFSQIEDLMFEMSMWRCNEELRVRAERQRCAKRDAKHYIEFWKQIPSNEPYRAILGDVRDKLYNTRERARQLLSSGVSDIPEDAVFTSVDQFLEPLELCYRSLCDCGDRPIADGSLLDFLRQVSTFGLALVKLDIRQESERHTDVLDAITQHLGIGSYKDWSEDKKQEWLLSELSGKRPLFGPDLPKTEEIADVLDTFKVISELPYDSFGAYIISMATAPSDVLAVELLQRECGITRPLRVVPLFEKLADLENAPASVARLFSIEWYRNRINGKQEVMIGYSDSGKDAGRLSAAWQLYKTQEELVKVAKEFGVKLTMFHGRGGTVGRGGGPTHLAILSQPPDTIHGQLRVTVQGEVIEQSFGEEHLCFRTLQRFTAATLEHGMHPPVSPKPEWRVLMDEMAVIATEEYRSVVFKEPRFVEYFRLVSS
;
A
#
# COMPACT_ATOMS: atom_id res chain seq x y z
N MET A 1 -37.23 5.02 -32.17
CA MET A 1 -36.12 5.24 -31.24
C MET A 1 -35.31 3.96 -31.01
N ALA A 2 -35.91 2.83 -30.63
CA ALA A 2 -35.18 1.55 -30.42
C ALA A 2 -34.32 1.05 -31.60
N THR A 3 -34.71 1.32 -32.86
CA THR A 3 -33.94 0.92 -34.07
C THR A 3 -32.76 1.83 -34.40
N GLY A 4 -32.70 3.04 -33.83
CA GLY A 4 -31.58 3.97 -33.99
C GLY A 4 -30.42 3.61 -33.05
N ASN A 5 -30.72 3.33 -31.77
CA ASN A 5 -29.72 2.96 -30.76
C ASN A 5 -28.99 1.65 -31.13
N LEU A 6 -29.70 0.66 -31.68
CA LEU A 6 -29.10 -0.61 -32.14
C LEU A 6 -28.09 -0.44 -33.28
N LYS A 7 -28.24 0.57 -34.16
CA LYS A 7 -27.27 0.86 -35.23
C LYS A 7 -26.04 1.60 -34.71
N LYS A 8 -26.18 2.41 -33.66
CA LYS A 8 -25.11 3.22 -33.08
C LYS A 8 -24.23 2.40 -32.12
N MET A 9 -24.80 1.52 -31.29
CA MET A 9 -24.05 0.50 -30.53
C MET A 9 -23.17 -0.36 -31.45
N ALA A 10 -23.67 -0.70 -32.64
CA ALA A 10 -22.92 -1.45 -33.63
C ALA A 10 -21.73 -0.67 -34.22
N SER A 11 -21.67 0.66 -34.08
CA SER A 11 -20.56 1.50 -34.60
C SER A 11 -19.35 1.45 -33.67
N ILE A 12 -19.55 1.66 -32.36
CA ILE A 12 -18.46 1.64 -31.36
C ILE A 12 -17.95 0.22 -31.15
N ASP A 13 -18.85 -0.77 -31.05
CA ASP A 13 -18.48 -2.19 -30.99
C ASP A 13 -17.69 -2.60 -32.25
N ALA A 14 -18.08 -2.13 -33.45
CA ALA A 14 -17.33 -2.41 -34.67
C ALA A 14 -15.93 -1.78 -34.66
N GLN A 15 -15.78 -0.53 -34.24
CA GLN A 15 -14.48 0.14 -34.16
C GLN A 15 -13.55 -0.53 -33.15
N LEU A 16 -14.03 -0.86 -31.96
CA LEU A 16 -13.25 -1.60 -30.96
C LEU A 16 -12.84 -2.98 -31.48
N ARG A 17 -13.70 -3.67 -32.23
CA ARG A 17 -13.36 -4.94 -32.89
C ARG A 17 -12.36 -4.80 -34.03
N LEU A 18 -12.23 -3.63 -34.66
CA LEU A 18 -11.16 -3.40 -35.64
C LEU A 18 -9.80 -3.31 -34.95
N ILE A 19 -9.75 -2.73 -33.75
CA ILE A 19 -8.53 -2.65 -32.93
C ILE A 19 -8.19 -4.01 -32.29
N ALA A 20 -9.20 -4.73 -31.80
CA ALA A 20 -9.07 -6.04 -31.15
C ALA A 20 -9.91 -7.12 -31.88
N PRO A 21 -9.42 -7.67 -33.01
CA PRO A 21 -10.21 -8.52 -33.90
C PRO A 21 -10.53 -9.93 -33.38
N GLY A 22 -9.81 -10.39 -32.35
CA GLY A 22 -9.95 -11.74 -31.80
C GLY A 22 -10.14 -11.73 -30.30
N LYS A 23 -11.00 -12.63 -29.81
CA LYS A 23 -11.14 -12.89 -28.37
C LYS A 23 -9.86 -13.52 -27.81
N VAL A 24 -9.37 -13.03 -26.67
CA VAL A 24 -8.19 -13.59 -26.00
C VAL A 24 -8.51 -14.81 -25.13
N SER A 25 -9.80 -15.01 -24.78
CA SER A 25 -10.34 -16.18 -24.09
C SER A 25 -11.80 -16.44 -24.49
N GLU A 26 -12.32 -17.65 -24.25
CA GLU A 26 -13.72 -17.98 -24.58
C GLU A 26 -14.74 -17.10 -23.83
N ASP A 27 -14.37 -16.67 -22.63
CA ASP A 27 -15.14 -15.80 -21.74
C ASP A 27 -14.72 -14.33 -21.85
N ASP A 28 -13.99 -13.96 -22.91
CA ASP A 28 -13.63 -12.57 -23.20
C ASP A 28 -14.86 -11.79 -23.65
N LYS A 29 -15.21 -10.80 -22.84
CA LYS A 29 -16.32 -9.88 -23.03
C LYS A 29 -15.88 -8.42 -22.91
N LEU A 30 -14.57 -8.13 -22.94
CA LEU A 30 -14.06 -6.78 -22.69
C LEU A 30 -14.64 -5.75 -23.66
N VAL A 31 -14.63 -6.07 -24.96
CA VAL A 31 -15.20 -5.20 -26.01
C VAL A 31 -16.70 -5.00 -25.80
N GLU A 32 -17.41 -6.03 -25.36
CA GLU A 32 -18.86 -5.99 -25.14
C GLU A 32 -19.19 -5.12 -23.91
N TYR A 33 -18.37 -5.18 -22.87
CA TYR A 33 -18.47 -4.32 -21.69
C TYR A 33 -18.18 -2.87 -22.01
N ASP A 34 -17.06 -2.61 -22.70
CA ASP A 34 -16.62 -1.26 -23.03
C ASP A 34 -17.61 -0.56 -23.97
N ALA A 35 -18.08 -1.27 -25.02
CA ALA A 35 -19.09 -0.76 -25.92
C ALA A 35 -20.42 -0.43 -25.20
N LEU A 36 -20.85 -1.25 -24.23
CA LEU A 36 -22.05 -0.98 -23.44
C LEU A 36 -21.89 0.29 -22.58
N LEU A 37 -20.75 0.41 -21.89
CA LEU A 37 -20.48 1.57 -21.02
C LEU A 37 -20.37 2.86 -21.82
N LEU A 38 -19.68 2.83 -22.96
CA LEU A 38 -19.54 3.98 -23.86
C LEU A 38 -20.89 4.39 -24.46
N ASP A 39 -21.72 3.44 -24.90
CA ASP A 39 -23.05 3.72 -25.42
C ASP A 39 -23.92 4.43 -24.38
N ARG A 40 -23.97 3.90 -23.16
CA ARG A 40 -24.71 4.53 -22.04
C ARG A 40 -24.16 5.90 -21.69
N PHE A 41 -22.84 6.07 -21.71
CA PHE A 41 -22.22 7.36 -21.44
C PHE A 41 -22.56 8.41 -22.50
N LEU A 42 -22.53 8.04 -23.79
CA LEU A 42 -22.89 8.95 -24.89
C LEU A 42 -24.37 9.34 -24.86
N ASP A 43 -25.26 8.43 -24.49
CA ASP A 43 -26.67 8.77 -24.29
C ASP A 43 -26.84 9.78 -23.14
N ILE A 44 -26.14 9.58 -22.02
CA ILE A 44 -26.11 10.54 -20.90
C ILE A 44 -25.52 11.90 -21.34
N LEU A 45 -24.48 11.89 -22.16
CA LEU A 45 -23.85 13.11 -22.67
C LEU A 45 -24.83 13.89 -23.56
N GLN A 46 -25.57 13.19 -24.42
CA GLN A 46 -26.62 13.80 -25.25
C GLN A 46 -27.73 14.42 -24.39
N ASP A 47 -28.19 13.72 -23.35
CA ASP A 47 -29.25 14.22 -22.47
C ASP A 47 -28.83 15.48 -21.68
N LEU A 48 -27.54 15.60 -21.35
CA LEU A 48 -27.02 16.71 -20.56
C LEU A 48 -26.55 17.92 -21.39
N HIS A 49 -25.94 17.67 -22.54
CA HIS A 49 -25.23 18.69 -23.34
C HIS A 49 -25.72 18.83 -24.78
N GLY A 50 -26.69 18.00 -25.21
CA GLY A 50 -27.25 18.02 -26.56
C GLY A 50 -26.55 17.09 -27.54
N GLU A 51 -27.15 16.92 -28.72
CA GLU A 51 -26.67 16.00 -29.76
C GLU A 51 -25.35 16.47 -30.40
N GLU A 52 -25.15 17.78 -30.56
CA GLU A 52 -23.93 18.35 -31.16
C GLU A 52 -22.66 17.96 -30.38
N VAL A 53 -22.68 18.06 -29.05
CA VAL A 53 -21.52 17.70 -28.20
C VAL A 53 -21.29 16.18 -28.21
N ARG A 54 -22.35 15.37 -28.23
CA ARG A 54 -22.26 13.92 -28.35
C ARG A 54 -21.58 13.54 -29.65
N GLU A 55 -22.03 14.09 -30.78
CA GLU A 55 -21.47 13.83 -32.10
C GLU A 55 -20.00 14.25 -32.16
N PHE A 56 -19.66 15.43 -31.65
CA PHE A 56 -18.27 15.89 -31.62
C PHE A 56 -17.35 14.97 -30.81
N VAL A 57 -17.75 14.54 -29.61
CA VAL A 57 -16.96 13.60 -28.79
C VAL A 57 -16.82 12.25 -29.50
N GLN A 58 -17.88 11.79 -30.15
CA GLN A 58 -17.84 10.56 -30.94
C GLN A 58 -16.86 10.71 -32.12
N GLU A 59 -16.95 11.77 -32.92
CA GLU A 59 -16.03 12.01 -34.05
C GLU A 59 -14.56 12.06 -33.60
N CYS A 60 -14.26 12.75 -32.49
CA CYS A 60 -12.92 12.76 -31.91
C CYS A 60 -12.44 11.35 -31.52
N TYR A 61 -13.33 10.52 -30.96
CA TYR A 61 -13.02 9.13 -30.63
C TYR A 61 -12.74 8.29 -31.89
N GLU A 62 -13.54 8.46 -32.94
CA GLU A 62 -13.39 7.73 -34.21
C GLU A 62 -12.08 8.09 -34.91
N VAL A 63 -11.74 9.38 -34.99
CA VAL A 63 -10.47 9.86 -35.57
C VAL A 63 -9.26 9.35 -34.78
N ALA A 64 -9.35 9.32 -33.44
CA ALA A 64 -8.31 8.79 -32.58
C ALA A 64 -8.13 7.26 -32.74
N ALA A 65 -9.23 6.51 -32.87
CA ALA A 65 -9.22 5.08 -33.12
C ALA A 65 -8.61 4.75 -34.50
N ASP A 66 -8.97 5.50 -35.54
CA ASP A 66 -8.39 5.37 -36.89
C ASP A 66 -6.88 5.66 -36.90
N TYR A 67 -6.45 6.65 -36.11
CA TYR A 67 -5.04 6.94 -35.92
C TYR A 67 -4.30 5.77 -35.27
N ASP A 68 -4.86 5.12 -34.24
CA ASP A 68 -4.17 4.00 -33.59
C ASP A 68 -3.96 2.81 -34.54
N GLY A 69 -4.95 2.53 -35.39
CA GLY A 69 -4.89 1.45 -36.38
C GLY A 69 -3.92 1.70 -37.54
N ASN A 70 -3.90 2.92 -38.11
CA ASN A 70 -3.13 3.22 -39.32
C ASN A 70 -1.89 4.09 -39.11
N ARG A 71 -1.75 4.72 -37.94
CA ARG A 71 -0.67 5.66 -37.55
C ARG A 71 -0.45 6.80 -38.56
N ASN A 72 -1.49 7.22 -39.28
CA ASN A 72 -1.43 8.34 -40.23
C ASN A 72 -1.38 9.67 -39.47
N THR A 73 -0.30 10.44 -39.63
CA THR A 73 -0.11 11.74 -38.97
C THR A 73 -1.14 12.79 -39.40
N GLU A 74 -1.71 12.70 -40.60
CA GLU A 74 -2.78 13.60 -41.06
C GLU A 74 -4.01 13.54 -40.14
N LYS A 75 -4.31 12.36 -39.56
CA LYS A 75 -5.42 12.19 -38.61
C LYS A 75 -5.16 12.87 -37.27
N LEU A 76 -3.90 12.94 -36.83
CA LEU A 76 -3.55 13.74 -35.64
C LEU A 76 -3.69 15.24 -35.91
N GLU A 77 -3.35 15.71 -37.10
CA GLU A 77 -3.56 17.10 -37.49
C GLU A 77 -5.05 17.44 -37.57
N GLU A 78 -5.87 16.55 -38.14
CA GLU A 78 -7.34 16.64 -38.13
C GLU A 78 -7.88 16.76 -36.70
N LEU A 79 -7.48 15.84 -35.80
CA LEU A 79 -7.87 15.87 -34.40
C LEU A 79 -7.40 17.17 -33.69
N GLY A 80 -6.18 17.63 -33.97
CA GLY A 80 -5.65 18.88 -33.44
C GLY A 80 -6.47 20.10 -33.88
N ASN A 81 -6.88 20.14 -35.14
CA ASN A 81 -7.74 21.20 -35.68
C ASN A 81 -9.15 21.17 -35.06
N MET A 82 -9.70 19.98 -34.81
CA MET A 82 -10.97 19.83 -34.08
C MET A 82 -10.86 20.35 -32.66
N LEU A 83 -9.81 19.97 -31.92
CA LEU A 83 -9.64 20.36 -30.51
C LEU A 83 -9.33 21.85 -30.34
N THR A 84 -8.61 22.47 -31.28
CA THR A 84 -8.26 23.89 -31.22
C THR A 84 -9.38 24.83 -31.67
N SER A 85 -10.42 24.31 -32.33
CA SER A 85 -11.59 25.10 -32.73
C SER A 85 -12.62 25.26 -31.61
N LEU A 86 -12.51 24.48 -30.54
CA LEU A 86 -13.41 24.52 -29.39
C LEU A 86 -13.22 25.80 -28.56
N ASP A 87 -14.33 26.33 -28.03
CA ASP A 87 -14.25 27.33 -26.98
C ASP A 87 -13.84 26.70 -25.63
N PRO A 88 -13.41 27.52 -24.64
CA PRO A 88 -12.96 27.00 -23.35
C PRO A 88 -14.02 26.18 -22.58
N GLY A 89 -15.31 26.48 -22.75
CA GLY A 89 -16.41 25.73 -22.13
C GLY A 89 -16.52 24.32 -22.69
N ASP A 90 -16.61 24.20 -24.01
CA ASP A 90 -16.71 22.92 -24.70
C ASP A 90 -15.44 22.08 -24.53
N SER A 91 -14.26 22.71 -24.53
CA SER A 91 -12.98 22.04 -24.26
C SER A 91 -12.97 21.30 -22.91
N ILE A 92 -13.55 21.91 -21.86
CA ILE A 92 -13.66 21.27 -20.54
C ILE A 92 -14.59 20.06 -20.59
N VAL A 93 -15.73 20.17 -21.28
CA VAL A 93 -16.72 19.08 -21.39
C VAL A 93 -16.13 17.91 -22.16
N VAL A 94 -15.47 18.18 -23.30
CA VAL A 94 -14.81 17.15 -24.13
C VAL A 94 -13.69 16.46 -23.35
N THR A 95 -12.82 17.22 -22.67
CA THR A 95 -11.73 16.66 -21.85
C THR A 95 -12.27 15.79 -20.71
N LYS A 96 -13.30 16.26 -20.00
CA LYS A 96 -13.97 15.48 -18.95
C LYS A 96 -14.63 14.22 -19.49
N SER A 97 -15.19 14.27 -20.70
CA SER A 97 -15.82 13.13 -21.35
C SER A 97 -14.81 12.02 -21.62
N PHE A 98 -13.66 12.35 -22.23
CA PHE A 98 -12.59 11.37 -22.45
C PHE A 98 -11.98 10.81 -21.16
N SER A 99 -11.83 11.64 -20.10
CA SER A 99 -11.40 11.16 -18.77
C SER A 99 -12.37 10.11 -18.19
N ASN A 100 -13.68 10.36 -18.31
CA ASN A 100 -14.71 9.43 -17.84
C ASN A 100 -14.75 8.16 -18.70
N MET A 101 -14.67 8.28 -20.03
CA MET A 101 -14.60 7.14 -20.94
C MET A 101 -13.41 6.23 -20.60
N LEU A 102 -12.22 6.81 -20.36
CA LEU A 102 -11.05 6.04 -19.94
C LEU A 102 -11.27 5.37 -18.58
N SER A 103 -11.90 6.06 -17.63
CA SER A 103 -12.23 5.48 -16.33
C SER A 103 -13.21 4.30 -16.47
N LEU A 104 -14.23 4.41 -17.32
CA LEU A 104 -15.17 3.32 -17.61
C LEU A 104 -14.48 2.13 -18.29
N ALA A 105 -13.58 2.38 -19.24
CA ALA A 105 -12.79 1.34 -19.89
C ALA A 105 -11.91 0.58 -18.87
N ASN A 106 -11.28 1.30 -17.93
CA ASN A 106 -10.52 0.68 -16.84
C ASN A 106 -11.41 -0.20 -15.95
N LEU A 107 -12.64 0.24 -15.62
CA LEU A 107 -13.59 -0.58 -14.85
C LEU A 107 -14.02 -1.85 -15.61
N ALA A 108 -14.23 -1.75 -16.92
CA ALA A 108 -14.52 -2.90 -17.77
C ALA A 108 -13.35 -3.90 -17.77
N GLU A 109 -12.11 -3.40 -17.85
CA GLU A 109 -10.90 -4.22 -17.73
C GLU A 109 -10.81 -4.92 -16.37
N GLU A 110 -11.02 -4.19 -15.27
CA GLU A 110 -11.02 -4.75 -13.92
C GLU A 110 -12.03 -5.89 -13.76
N VAL A 111 -13.27 -5.69 -14.23
CA VAL A 111 -14.31 -6.73 -14.22
C VAL A 111 -13.91 -7.92 -15.08
N GLN A 112 -13.38 -7.68 -16.28
CA GLN A 112 -12.90 -8.74 -17.14
C GLN A 112 -11.78 -9.55 -16.47
N ILE A 113 -10.80 -8.90 -15.82
CA ILE A 113 -9.69 -9.60 -15.14
C ILE A 113 -10.18 -10.36 -13.91
N ALA A 114 -11.07 -9.76 -13.12
CA ALA A 114 -11.63 -10.35 -11.90
C ALA A 114 -12.33 -11.69 -12.18
N TYR A 115 -13.16 -11.73 -13.22
CA TYR A 115 -14.01 -12.88 -13.55
C TYR A 115 -13.45 -13.79 -14.66
N ARG A 116 -12.31 -13.44 -15.29
CA ARG A 116 -11.65 -14.31 -16.26
C ARG A 116 -11.33 -15.67 -15.64
N ARG A 117 -11.81 -16.73 -16.29
CA ARG A 117 -11.57 -18.12 -15.89
C ARG A 117 -10.10 -18.47 -16.05
N ARG A 118 -9.52 -19.09 -15.01
CA ARG A 118 -8.18 -19.67 -15.10
C ARG A 118 -8.19 -20.93 -15.97
N ILE A 119 -7.40 -20.95 -17.03
CA ILE A 119 -7.26 -22.08 -17.95
C ILE A 119 -5.88 -22.72 -17.74
N LYS A 120 -5.84 -23.87 -17.04
CA LYS A 120 -4.58 -24.58 -16.72
C LYS A 120 -3.74 -24.94 -17.96
N LYS A 121 -4.37 -25.15 -19.12
CA LYS A 121 -3.68 -25.47 -20.38
C LYS A 121 -2.81 -24.33 -20.94
N LEU A 122 -2.98 -23.10 -20.46
CA LEU A 122 -2.14 -21.96 -20.87
C LEU A 122 -0.76 -21.97 -20.20
N LYS A 123 -0.60 -22.72 -19.10
CA LYS A 123 0.67 -22.82 -18.37
C LYS A 123 1.68 -23.62 -19.18
N LYS A 124 2.89 -23.08 -19.34
CA LYS A 124 4.03 -23.76 -19.99
C LYS A 124 4.80 -24.65 -19.02
N GLY A 125 4.64 -24.44 -17.71
CA GLY A 125 5.32 -25.18 -16.66
C GLY A 125 6.70 -24.63 -16.30
N ASP A 126 6.99 -23.37 -16.66
CA ASP A 126 8.23 -22.68 -16.32
C ASP A 126 7.96 -21.39 -15.53
N PHE A 127 9.02 -20.69 -15.11
CA PHE A 127 8.91 -19.46 -14.34
C PHE A 127 8.25 -18.30 -15.12
N ALA A 128 8.17 -18.38 -16.46
CA ALA A 128 7.53 -17.34 -17.26
C ALA A 128 6.01 -17.36 -17.10
N ASP A 129 5.43 -18.46 -16.58
CA ASP A 129 4.01 -18.50 -16.21
C ASP A 129 3.69 -17.47 -15.10
N GLU A 130 4.66 -17.16 -14.23
CA GLU A 130 4.51 -16.16 -13.16
C GLU A 130 4.54 -14.71 -13.69
N ALA A 131 4.74 -14.54 -15.00
CA ALA A 131 4.71 -13.25 -15.68
C ALA A 131 3.29 -12.77 -16.05
N SER A 132 2.23 -13.52 -15.75
CA SER A 132 0.87 -13.08 -16.09
C SER A 132 -0.14 -13.59 -15.08
N ALA A 133 -1.10 -12.76 -14.70
CA ALA A 133 -2.19 -13.17 -13.81
C ALA A 133 -3.06 -14.32 -14.37
N THR A 134 -3.00 -14.57 -15.69
CA THR A 134 -3.70 -15.68 -16.34
C THR A 134 -3.03 -17.04 -16.12
N THR A 135 -1.71 -17.04 -15.92
CA THR A 135 -0.87 -18.25 -15.80
C THR A 135 -0.20 -18.37 -14.43
N GLU A 136 -0.19 -17.32 -13.61
CA GLU A 136 0.47 -17.31 -12.30
C GLU A 136 -0.06 -18.43 -11.39
N SER A 137 0.82 -18.94 -10.54
CA SER A 137 0.49 -19.93 -9.53
C SER A 137 -0.34 -19.30 -8.42
N ASP A 138 -1.43 -19.96 -8.02
CA ASP A 138 -2.07 -19.61 -6.75
C ASP A 138 -1.25 -20.13 -5.55
N ILE A 139 -1.70 -19.80 -4.34
CA ILE A 139 -0.98 -20.21 -3.13
C ILE A 139 -0.91 -21.74 -3.01
N GLU A 140 -1.97 -22.47 -3.36
CA GLU A 140 -1.99 -23.94 -3.25
C GLU A 140 -1.09 -24.60 -4.30
N GLU A 141 -1.10 -24.11 -5.53
CA GLU A 141 -0.17 -24.52 -6.59
C GLU A 141 1.28 -24.27 -6.18
N THR A 142 1.56 -23.13 -5.54
CA THR A 142 2.88 -22.81 -4.98
C THR A 142 3.29 -23.79 -3.88
N LEU A 143 2.40 -24.08 -2.92
CA LEU A 143 2.69 -25.06 -1.87
C LEU A 143 2.98 -26.45 -2.45
N LYS A 144 2.19 -26.90 -3.43
CA LYS A 144 2.39 -28.19 -4.10
C LYS A 144 3.72 -28.24 -4.87
N ARG A 145 4.10 -27.15 -5.55
CA ARG A 145 5.40 -27.03 -6.22
C ARG A 145 6.55 -27.15 -5.23
N LEU A 146 6.46 -26.51 -4.06
CA LEU A 146 7.47 -26.62 -3.01
C LEU A 146 7.62 -28.06 -2.49
N LEU A 147 6.52 -28.80 -2.34
CA LEU A 147 6.59 -30.22 -1.97
C LEU A 147 7.27 -31.08 -3.05
N GLN A 148 7.03 -30.77 -4.33
CA GLN A 148 7.72 -31.44 -5.45
C GLN A 148 9.23 -31.14 -5.46
N LEU A 149 9.65 -30.03 -4.86
CA LEU A 149 11.05 -29.65 -4.65
C LEU A 149 11.65 -30.21 -3.35
N ASN A 150 11.04 -31.27 -2.79
CA ASN A 150 11.46 -31.96 -1.56
C ASN A 150 11.42 -31.10 -0.29
N LYS A 151 10.60 -30.05 -0.24
CA LYS A 151 10.28 -29.36 1.03
C LYS A 151 9.21 -30.13 1.78
N THR A 152 9.34 -30.22 3.09
CA THR A 152 8.30 -30.86 3.93
C THR A 152 7.14 -29.90 4.18
N PRO A 153 5.90 -30.41 4.39
CA PRO A 153 4.77 -29.57 4.78
C PRO A 153 5.05 -28.72 6.03
N GLU A 154 5.81 -29.25 6.99
CA GLU A 154 6.17 -28.59 8.24
C GLU A 154 7.14 -27.43 8.01
N GLU A 155 8.15 -27.59 7.15
CA GLU A 155 9.08 -26.51 6.76
C GLU A 155 8.32 -25.35 6.09
N VAL A 156 7.39 -25.68 5.20
CA VAL A 156 6.55 -24.68 4.50
C VAL A 156 5.66 -23.94 5.50
N PHE A 157 5.05 -24.65 6.45
CA PHE A 157 4.24 -24.03 7.49
C PHE A 157 5.06 -23.14 8.42
N ASP A 158 6.27 -23.54 8.79
CA ASP A 158 7.16 -22.73 9.62
C ASP A 158 7.67 -21.48 8.89
N ALA A 159 8.00 -21.60 7.61
CA ALA A 159 8.33 -20.47 6.76
C ALA A 159 7.17 -19.47 6.69
N LEU A 160 5.92 -19.94 6.50
CA LEU A 160 4.73 -19.09 6.48
C LEU A 160 4.48 -18.37 7.82
N LYS A 161 4.68 -19.03 8.97
CA LYS A 161 4.51 -18.39 10.29
C LYS A 161 5.49 -17.24 10.51
N ASN A 162 6.69 -17.35 9.95
CA ASN A 162 7.77 -16.37 10.12
C ASN A 162 7.84 -15.36 8.97
N GLN A 163 6.96 -15.50 7.96
CA GLN A 163 6.90 -14.62 6.82
C GLN A 163 6.13 -13.32 7.14
N THR A 164 6.59 -12.21 6.57
CA THR A 164 5.89 -10.92 6.57
C THR A 164 6.02 -10.25 5.21
N VAL A 165 4.89 -9.87 4.64
CA VAL A 165 4.80 -8.94 3.50
C VAL A 165 4.26 -7.62 4.03
N ASP A 166 5.07 -6.56 3.98
CA ASP A 166 4.66 -5.19 4.35
C ASP A 166 4.48 -4.33 3.09
N LEU A 167 3.23 -3.90 2.88
CA LEU A 167 2.80 -3.12 1.72
C LEU A 167 2.71 -1.64 2.11
N VAL A 168 3.62 -0.82 1.59
CA VAL A 168 3.75 0.59 1.96
C VAL A 168 2.99 1.47 0.97
N LEU A 169 1.83 1.99 1.39
CA LEU A 169 0.96 2.81 0.55
C LEU A 169 1.46 4.25 0.45
N THR A 170 1.44 4.81 -0.74
CA THR A 170 1.93 6.16 -1.01
C THR A 170 0.87 7.02 -1.72
N ALA A 171 0.99 8.35 -1.57
CA ALA A 171 0.05 9.28 -2.20
C ALA A 171 0.08 9.16 -3.73
N HIS A 172 -1.08 9.37 -4.36
CA HIS A 172 -1.20 9.42 -5.81
C HIS A 172 -0.65 10.75 -6.34
N PRO A 173 0.25 10.75 -7.35
CA PRO A 173 0.92 11.97 -7.82
C PRO A 173 -0.01 12.99 -8.48
N THR A 174 -1.05 12.54 -9.21
CA THR A 174 -1.94 13.42 -10.00
C THR A 174 -3.42 13.38 -9.61
N GLN A 175 -3.94 12.29 -9.04
CA GLN A 175 -5.37 12.09 -8.77
C GLN A 175 -5.62 11.47 -7.39
N SER A 176 -6.11 12.26 -6.43
CA SER A 176 -6.74 11.72 -5.22
C SER A 176 -8.21 11.40 -5.54
N VAL A 177 -8.47 10.18 -6.01
CA VAL A 177 -9.83 9.69 -6.23
C VAL A 177 -10.58 9.71 -4.89
N ARG A 178 -11.74 10.36 -4.86
CA ARG A 178 -12.54 10.45 -3.64
C ARG A 178 -13.18 9.09 -3.35
N ARG A 179 -13.34 8.74 -2.07
CA ARG A 179 -14.11 7.57 -1.63
C ARG A 179 -15.50 7.48 -2.28
N SER A 180 -16.17 8.62 -2.44
CA SER A 180 -17.48 8.67 -3.10
C SER A 180 -17.45 8.20 -4.55
N LEU A 181 -16.33 8.40 -5.25
CA LEU A 181 -16.16 7.95 -6.62
C LEU A 181 -15.82 6.45 -6.66
N LEU A 182 -14.95 5.96 -5.75
CA LEU A 182 -14.67 4.53 -5.61
C LEU A 182 -15.94 3.71 -5.35
N GLN A 183 -16.86 4.21 -4.53
CA GLN A 183 -18.15 3.54 -4.31
C GLN A 183 -19.04 3.54 -5.56
N LYS A 184 -19.01 4.59 -6.37
CA LYS A 184 -19.73 4.63 -7.65
C LYS A 184 -19.14 3.64 -8.64
N PHE A 185 -17.81 3.60 -8.73
CA PHE A 185 -17.07 2.64 -9.54
C PHE A 185 -17.35 1.20 -9.11
N GLY A 186 -17.37 0.92 -7.80
CA GLY A 186 -17.82 -0.36 -7.25
C GLY A 186 -19.23 -0.74 -7.73
N ARG A 187 -20.20 0.17 -7.62
CA ARG A 187 -21.58 -0.10 -8.09
C ARG A 187 -21.67 -0.29 -9.60
N ILE A 188 -20.88 0.43 -10.40
CA ILE A 188 -20.80 0.23 -11.85
C ILE A 188 -20.28 -1.18 -12.16
N ARG A 189 -19.21 -1.63 -11.48
CA ARG A 189 -18.68 -3.00 -11.61
C ARG A 189 -19.73 -4.05 -11.20
N ASP A 190 -20.44 -3.83 -10.09
CA ASP A 190 -21.48 -4.74 -9.62
C ASP A 190 -22.63 -4.85 -10.65
N CYS A 191 -23.10 -3.73 -11.20
CA CYS A 191 -24.13 -3.74 -12.24
C CYS A 191 -23.65 -4.49 -13.49
N LEU A 192 -22.42 -4.23 -13.93
CA LEU A 192 -21.85 -4.87 -15.12
C LEU A 192 -21.73 -6.39 -14.95
N THR A 193 -21.31 -6.86 -13.77
CA THR A 193 -21.21 -8.30 -13.48
C THR A 193 -22.58 -8.98 -13.45
N GLN A 194 -23.58 -8.34 -12.83
CA GLN A 194 -24.93 -8.89 -12.70
C GLN A 194 -25.67 -8.91 -14.04
N LEU A 195 -25.48 -7.89 -14.89
CA LEU A 195 -26.10 -7.81 -16.24
C LEU A 195 -25.72 -8.98 -17.15
N TYR A 196 -24.53 -9.54 -16.97
CA TYR A 196 -24.02 -10.67 -17.75
C TYR A 196 -24.10 -12.02 -17.02
N ALA A 197 -24.87 -12.09 -15.92
CA ALA A 197 -25.24 -13.34 -15.29
C ALA A 197 -26.05 -14.23 -16.26
N LYS A 198 -25.91 -15.55 -16.14
CA LYS A 198 -26.47 -16.51 -17.10
C LYS A 198 -28.01 -16.56 -17.09
N ASP A 199 -28.61 -16.41 -15.91
CA ASP A 199 -30.04 -16.64 -15.67
C ASP A 199 -30.74 -15.37 -15.15
N ILE A 200 -30.47 -14.22 -15.77
CA ILE A 200 -31.09 -12.93 -15.41
C ILE A 200 -32.48 -12.79 -16.05
N THR A 201 -33.47 -12.31 -15.28
CA THR A 201 -34.80 -12.05 -15.82
C THR A 201 -34.83 -10.76 -16.65
N PRO A 202 -35.78 -10.59 -17.58
CA PRO A 202 -35.88 -9.35 -18.36
C PRO A 202 -36.09 -8.10 -17.48
N ASP A 203 -36.88 -8.23 -16.41
CA ASP A 203 -37.18 -7.13 -15.49
C ASP A 203 -35.93 -6.77 -14.67
N ASP A 204 -35.22 -7.75 -14.10
CA ASP A 204 -33.95 -7.51 -13.39
C ASP A 204 -32.91 -6.86 -14.31
N LYS A 205 -32.86 -7.29 -15.58
CA LYS A 205 -31.93 -6.71 -16.55
C LYS A 205 -32.27 -5.24 -16.83
N GLN A 206 -33.55 -4.90 -16.92
CA GLN A 206 -33.98 -3.51 -17.11
C GLN A 206 -33.63 -2.66 -15.88
N GLU A 207 -33.94 -3.14 -14.68
CA GLU A 207 -33.63 -2.44 -13.42
C GLU A 207 -32.12 -2.21 -13.25
N LEU A 208 -31.28 -3.19 -13.61
CA LEU A 208 -29.84 -3.06 -13.59
C LEU A 208 -29.29 -2.10 -14.65
N ASP A 209 -29.88 -2.05 -15.85
CA ASP A 209 -29.48 -1.09 -16.88
C ASP A 209 -29.81 0.35 -16.45
N GLU A 210 -30.98 0.56 -15.84
CA GLU A 210 -31.37 1.84 -15.24
C GLU A 210 -30.43 2.22 -14.07
N ALA A 211 -30.06 1.26 -13.22
CA ALA A 211 -29.09 1.48 -12.15
C ALA A 211 -27.70 1.83 -12.69
N LEU A 212 -27.23 1.16 -13.74
CA LEU A 212 -25.96 1.42 -14.41
C LEU A 212 -25.92 2.85 -14.97
N GLN A 213 -26.96 3.25 -15.72
CA GLN A 213 -27.08 4.61 -16.26
C GLN A 213 -27.03 5.67 -15.14
N ARG A 214 -27.78 5.43 -14.05
CA ARG A 214 -27.81 6.33 -12.89
C ARG A 214 -26.44 6.48 -12.23
N GLU A 215 -25.68 5.40 -12.07
CA GLU A 215 -24.35 5.46 -11.46
C GLU A 215 -23.30 6.10 -12.39
N ILE A 216 -23.34 5.82 -13.71
CA ILE A 216 -22.48 6.50 -14.70
C ILE A 216 -22.74 8.00 -14.69
N GLN A 217 -24.01 8.42 -14.74
CA GLN A 217 -24.35 9.85 -14.69
C GLN A 217 -23.92 10.49 -13.37
N ALA A 218 -24.06 9.77 -12.25
CA ALA A 218 -23.63 10.26 -10.95
C ALA A 218 -22.10 10.38 -10.84
N ALA A 219 -21.34 9.50 -11.50
CA ALA A 219 -19.88 9.61 -11.60
C ALA A 219 -19.49 10.84 -12.44
N PHE A 220 -20.06 10.98 -13.65
CA PHE A 220 -19.77 12.09 -14.56
C PHE A 220 -20.07 13.48 -13.97
N ARG A 221 -21.18 13.61 -13.23
CA ARG A 221 -21.55 14.87 -12.57
C ARG A 221 -20.80 15.14 -11.27
N THR A 222 -19.96 14.20 -10.81
CA THR A 222 -19.10 14.40 -9.64
C THR A 222 -17.73 14.89 -10.12
N ASP A 223 -17.28 16.05 -9.63
CA ASP A 223 -15.95 16.58 -9.98
C ASP A 223 -14.83 15.61 -9.51
N GLU A 224 -14.21 14.90 -10.46
CA GLU A 224 -13.02 14.05 -10.27
C GLU A 224 -11.84 14.88 -9.77
N ILE A 225 -11.58 16.00 -10.44
CA ILE A 225 -10.51 16.93 -10.12
C ILE A 225 -11.02 17.90 -9.04
N ARG A 226 -10.35 17.92 -7.89
CA ARG A 226 -10.64 18.91 -6.85
C ARG A 226 -10.26 20.30 -7.36
N ARG A 227 -11.15 21.27 -7.17
CA ARG A 227 -10.88 22.69 -7.48
C ARG A 227 -9.75 23.27 -6.62
N THR A 228 -9.54 22.70 -5.43
CA THR A 228 -8.42 23.01 -4.54
C THR A 228 -7.50 21.79 -4.44
N PRO A 229 -6.18 21.97 -4.46
CA PRO A 229 -5.25 20.86 -4.25
C PRO A 229 -5.53 20.20 -2.89
N PRO A 230 -5.49 18.87 -2.82
CA PRO A 230 -5.72 18.16 -1.56
C PRO A 230 -4.66 18.54 -0.52
N THR A 231 -5.07 18.61 0.73
CA THR A 231 -4.13 18.67 1.86
C THR A 231 -3.48 17.30 2.08
N PRO A 232 -2.31 17.18 2.72
CA PRO A 232 -1.75 15.88 3.07
C PRO A 232 -2.71 15.00 3.89
N GLN A 233 -3.54 15.61 4.76
CA GLN A 233 -4.59 14.92 5.49
C GLN A 233 -5.70 14.38 4.56
N ASP A 234 -6.02 15.10 3.47
CA ASP A 234 -6.93 14.60 2.43
C ASP A 234 -6.38 13.39 1.70
N GLU A 235 -5.10 13.42 1.33
CA GLU A 235 -4.42 12.32 0.64
C GLU A 235 -4.42 11.06 1.50
N MET A 236 -4.09 11.21 2.79
CA MET A 236 -4.15 10.09 3.74
C MET A 236 -5.57 9.51 3.83
N ARG A 237 -6.61 10.33 3.99
CA ARG A 237 -8.01 9.86 4.03
C ARG A 237 -8.43 9.16 2.74
N ALA A 238 -7.98 9.65 1.60
CA ALA A 238 -8.25 9.01 0.31
C ALA A 238 -7.55 7.65 0.22
N GLY A 239 -6.28 7.55 0.58
CA GLY A 239 -5.56 6.28 0.62
C GLY A 239 -6.16 5.27 1.60
N MET A 240 -6.70 5.73 2.73
CA MET A 240 -7.38 4.84 3.69
C MET A 240 -8.75 4.33 3.21
N SER A 241 -9.32 4.87 2.12
CA SER A 241 -10.62 4.42 1.63
C SER A 241 -10.58 2.97 1.13
N TYR A 242 -9.48 2.52 0.53
CA TYR A 242 -9.28 1.13 0.11
C TYR A 242 -9.34 0.13 1.27
N PHE A 243 -8.97 0.53 2.49
CA PHE A 243 -9.15 -0.32 3.66
C PHE A 243 -10.61 -0.60 3.93
N HIS A 244 -11.43 0.46 3.94
CA HIS A 244 -12.85 0.32 4.21
C HIS A 244 -13.57 -0.49 3.12
N GLU A 245 -13.22 -0.28 1.85
CA GLU A 245 -13.96 -0.88 0.73
C GLU A 245 -13.53 -2.34 0.48
N THR A 246 -12.23 -2.67 0.46
CA THR A 246 -11.76 -4.00 0.02
C THR A 246 -10.78 -4.68 0.98
N ILE A 247 -9.72 -3.99 1.45
CA ILE A 247 -8.61 -4.64 2.17
C ILE A 247 -9.07 -5.21 3.52
N TRP A 248 -9.95 -4.51 4.23
CA TRP A 248 -10.47 -4.94 5.54
C TRP A 248 -11.09 -6.34 5.52
N LYS A 249 -11.87 -6.64 4.48
CA LYS A 249 -12.50 -7.95 4.25
C LYS A 249 -11.59 -8.89 3.45
N GLY A 250 -10.75 -8.35 2.58
CA GLY A 250 -9.86 -9.10 1.69
C GLY A 250 -8.79 -9.89 2.46
N VAL A 251 -8.18 -9.28 3.48
CA VAL A 251 -7.14 -9.94 4.30
C VAL A 251 -7.63 -11.22 4.98
N PRO A 252 -8.69 -11.20 5.83
CA PRO A 252 -9.17 -12.43 6.47
C PRO A 252 -9.61 -13.49 5.46
N LYS A 253 -10.30 -13.08 4.36
CA LYS A 253 -10.70 -13.98 3.26
C LYS A 253 -9.49 -14.67 2.62
N PHE A 254 -8.39 -13.94 2.42
CA PHE A 254 -7.14 -14.51 1.92
C PHE A 254 -6.48 -15.45 2.94
N LEU A 255 -6.39 -15.08 4.22
CA LEU A 255 -5.81 -15.94 5.26
C LEU A 255 -6.59 -17.26 5.42
N ARG A 256 -7.93 -17.24 5.24
CA ARG A 256 -8.73 -18.46 5.16
C ARG A 256 -8.37 -19.34 3.94
N ARG A 257 -7.99 -18.74 2.82
CA ARG A 257 -7.48 -19.50 1.66
C ARG A 257 -6.15 -20.17 1.99
N VAL A 258 -5.26 -19.49 2.73
CA VAL A 258 -4.00 -20.09 3.19
C VAL A 258 -4.28 -21.29 4.08
N ASP A 259 -5.19 -21.20 5.06
CA ASP A 259 -5.61 -22.34 5.89
C ASP A 259 -6.10 -23.52 5.04
N THR A 260 -6.88 -23.23 3.99
CA THR A 260 -7.42 -24.25 3.08
C THR A 260 -6.30 -24.92 2.28
N ALA A 261 -5.35 -24.15 1.77
CA ALA A 261 -4.19 -24.66 1.04
C ALA A 261 -3.29 -25.53 1.93
N LEU A 262 -3.07 -25.11 3.18
CA LEU A 262 -2.33 -25.87 4.20
C LEU A 262 -2.99 -27.22 4.49
N LYS A 263 -4.32 -27.23 4.68
CA LYS A 263 -5.06 -28.48 4.88
C LYS A 263 -4.92 -29.44 3.70
N ASN A 264 -4.93 -28.92 2.47
CA ASN A 264 -4.80 -29.71 1.26
C ASN A 264 -3.42 -30.35 1.06
N ILE A 265 -2.39 -29.86 1.78
CA ILE A 265 -1.05 -30.46 1.80
C ILE A 265 -0.77 -31.31 3.05
N GLY A 266 -1.77 -31.53 3.91
CA GLY A 266 -1.68 -32.39 5.09
C GLY A 266 -1.48 -31.67 6.42
N ILE A 267 -1.39 -30.33 6.44
CA ILE A 267 -1.30 -29.55 7.68
C ILE A 267 -2.70 -29.28 8.22
N ASN A 268 -3.05 -29.95 9.33
CA ASN A 268 -4.37 -29.80 9.98
C ASN A 268 -4.44 -28.61 10.96
N GLU A 269 -3.45 -27.72 10.92
CA GLU A 269 -3.39 -26.50 11.70
C GLU A 269 -3.68 -25.28 10.82
N ARG A 270 -4.31 -24.26 11.42
CA ARG A 270 -4.49 -22.96 10.78
C ARG A 270 -3.25 -22.12 10.99
N VAL A 271 -3.04 -21.13 10.13
CA VAL A 271 -2.04 -20.09 10.41
C VAL A 271 -2.45 -19.38 11.71
N PRO A 272 -1.54 -19.29 12.71
CA PRO A 272 -1.81 -18.57 13.95
C PRO A 272 -2.35 -17.16 13.65
N TYR A 273 -3.40 -16.74 14.35
CA TYR A 273 -4.04 -15.44 14.08
C TYR A 273 -3.10 -14.25 14.31
N ASN A 274 -2.07 -14.44 15.14
CA ASN A 274 -1.05 -13.46 15.48
C ASN A 274 0.19 -13.52 14.58
N ALA A 275 0.21 -14.39 13.56
CA ALA A 275 1.30 -14.42 12.58
C ALA A 275 1.20 -13.18 11.68
N PRO A 276 2.23 -12.33 11.61
CA PRO A 276 2.20 -11.08 10.84
C PRO A 276 2.48 -11.34 9.36
N LEU A 277 1.65 -12.17 8.69
CA LEU A 277 1.86 -12.56 7.30
C LEU A 277 1.77 -11.36 6.35
N ILE A 278 0.85 -10.44 6.64
CA ILE A 278 0.60 -9.24 5.86
C ILE A 278 0.55 -8.06 6.82
N GLN A 279 1.23 -6.98 6.46
CA GLN A 279 1.21 -5.70 7.15
C GLN A 279 1.05 -4.58 6.14
N PHE A 280 0.56 -3.45 6.62
CA PHE A 280 0.41 -2.25 5.81
C PHE A 280 1.11 -1.08 6.51
N SER A 281 1.86 -0.33 5.72
CA SER A 281 2.49 0.92 6.13
C SER A 281 2.04 2.05 5.21
N SER A 282 2.32 3.29 5.59
CA SER A 282 2.00 4.44 4.75
C SER A 282 3.06 5.54 4.83
N TRP A 283 3.20 6.27 3.73
CA TRP A 283 4.00 7.50 3.66
C TRP A 283 3.15 8.77 3.69
N MET A 284 1.81 8.64 3.59
CA MET A 284 0.90 9.79 3.48
C MET A 284 0.84 10.57 4.80
N GLY A 285 1.53 11.72 4.83
CA GLY A 285 1.69 12.57 6.02
C GLY A 285 2.96 12.30 6.85
N GLY A 286 3.83 11.39 6.40
CA GLY A 286 5.12 11.09 7.02
C GLY A 286 6.32 11.34 6.10
N ASP A 287 6.13 11.23 4.79
CA ASP A 287 7.13 11.61 3.78
C ASP A 287 7.16 13.12 3.57
N ARG A 288 8.23 13.75 4.06
CA ARG A 288 8.46 15.21 3.97
C ARG A 288 9.65 15.56 3.07
N ASP A 289 10.25 14.56 2.43
CA ASP A 289 11.37 14.75 1.51
C ASP A 289 10.93 15.62 0.31
N GLY A 290 11.57 16.78 0.17
CA GLY A 290 11.23 17.79 -0.85
C GLY A 290 9.80 18.35 -0.77
N ASN A 291 9.05 18.10 0.30
CA ASN A 291 7.65 18.54 0.43
C ASN A 291 7.38 19.29 1.74
N PRO A 292 7.53 20.63 1.76
CA PRO A 292 7.36 21.44 2.97
C PRO A 292 5.91 21.50 3.47
N ARG A 293 4.93 20.94 2.73
CA ARG A 293 3.53 20.87 3.18
C ARG A 293 3.31 19.82 4.25
N VAL A 294 4.23 18.87 4.43
CA VAL A 294 4.14 17.82 5.44
C VAL A 294 4.84 18.31 6.72
N THR A 295 4.10 19.05 7.54
CA THR A 295 4.60 19.60 8.81
C THR A 295 4.48 18.58 9.95
N PRO A 296 5.06 18.82 11.14
CA PRO A 296 4.90 17.96 12.30
C PRO A 296 3.43 17.81 12.73
N GLU A 297 2.63 18.87 12.60
CA GLU A 297 1.18 18.84 12.88
C GLU A 297 0.45 17.91 11.91
N VAL A 298 0.80 17.94 10.62
CA VAL A 298 0.26 16.99 9.63
C VAL A 298 0.54 15.55 10.06
N THR A 299 1.78 15.24 10.47
CA THR A 299 2.15 13.92 10.97
C THR A 299 1.30 13.52 12.18
N ARG A 300 1.06 14.45 13.12
CA ARG A 300 0.18 14.20 14.27
C ARG A 300 -1.25 13.91 13.85
N ASP A 301 -1.80 14.75 12.97
CA ASP A 301 -3.18 14.64 12.48
C ASP A 301 -3.43 13.30 11.79
N VAL A 302 -2.52 12.88 10.89
CA VAL A 302 -2.70 11.61 10.17
C VAL A 302 -2.61 10.40 11.09
N CYS A 303 -1.76 10.41 12.12
CA CYS A 303 -1.71 9.33 13.11
C CYS A 303 -3.01 9.24 13.92
N LEU A 304 -3.58 10.39 14.33
CA LEU A 304 -4.85 10.44 15.05
C LEU A 304 -6.03 10.02 14.16
N LEU A 305 -6.04 10.46 12.89
CA LEU A 305 -7.01 10.04 11.89
C LEU A 305 -6.97 8.52 11.68
N ALA A 306 -5.78 7.93 11.54
CA ALA A 306 -5.62 6.49 11.35
C ALA A 306 -6.21 5.69 12.53
N ARG A 307 -5.94 6.12 13.78
CA ARG A 307 -6.53 5.53 14.98
C ARG A 307 -8.04 5.67 15.04
N MET A 308 -8.56 6.84 14.67
CA MET A 308 -10.00 7.08 14.62
C MET A 308 -10.69 6.18 13.56
N MET A 309 -10.06 6.00 12.40
CA MET A 309 -10.56 5.12 11.35
C MET A 309 -10.51 3.65 11.76
N ALA A 310 -9.41 3.21 12.41
CA ALA A 310 -9.28 1.86 12.99
C ALA A 310 -10.43 1.59 13.98
N ALA A 311 -10.59 2.47 14.96
CA ALA A 311 -11.62 2.33 15.99
C ALA A 311 -13.04 2.30 15.40
N ASN A 312 -13.32 3.06 14.33
CA ASN A 312 -14.60 3.00 13.62
C ASN A 312 -14.86 1.64 12.96
N LEU A 313 -13.87 1.08 12.27
CA LEU A 313 -14.01 -0.23 11.61
C LEU A 313 -14.20 -1.34 12.64
N TYR A 314 -13.41 -1.32 13.72
CA TYR A 314 -13.58 -2.25 14.84
C TYR A 314 -14.96 -2.09 15.53
N PHE A 315 -15.43 -0.86 15.70
CA PHE A 315 -16.71 -0.57 16.33
C PHE A 315 -17.89 -1.10 15.49
N SER A 316 -17.85 -1.01 14.18
CA SER A 316 -18.92 -1.59 13.33
C SER A 316 -18.90 -3.12 13.39
N GLN A 317 -17.70 -3.73 13.36
CA GLN A 317 -17.60 -5.19 13.32
C GLN A 317 -17.86 -5.87 14.66
N ILE A 318 -17.54 -5.22 15.79
CA ILE A 318 -17.86 -5.76 17.11
C ILE A 318 -19.38 -5.84 17.33
N GLU A 319 -20.16 -4.94 16.71
CA GLU A 319 -21.63 -4.99 16.75
C GLU A 319 -22.16 -6.24 16.06
N ASP A 320 -21.69 -6.53 14.83
CA ASP A 320 -22.06 -7.76 14.11
C ASP A 320 -21.66 -9.01 14.91
N LEU A 321 -20.45 -9.01 15.49
CA LEU A 321 -19.97 -10.12 16.31
C LEU A 321 -20.82 -10.32 17.59
N MET A 322 -21.30 -9.23 18.21
CA MET A 322 -22.22 -9.30 19.34
C MET A 322 -23.55 -9.95 18.94
N PHE A 323 -24.08 -9.67 17.74
CA PHE A 323 -25.30 -10.31 17.25
C PHE A 323 -25.11 -11.81 17.07
N GLU A 324 -24.02 -12.23 16.42
CA GLU A 324 -23.68 -13.63 16.16
C GLU A 324 -23.43 -14.43 17.45
N MET A 325 -22.68 -13.85 18.40
CA MET A 325 -22.22 -14.55 19.62
C MET A 325 -23.28 -14.58 20.74
N SER A 326 -24.42 -15.19 20.45
CA SER A 326 -25.56 -15.36 21.38
C SER A 326 -25.45 -16.57 22.32
N MET A 327 -24.35 -17.33 22.25
CA MET A 327 -24.15 -18.56 23.00
C MET A 327 -24.12 -18.33 24.51
N TRP A 328 -24.74 -19.25 25.26
CA TRP A 328 -24.76 -19.20 26.73
C TRP A 328 -23.70 -20.09 27.39
N ARG A 329 -23.24 -21.13 26.69
CA ARG A 329 -22.18 -22.05 27.17
C ARG A 329 -20.83 -21.36 27.10
N CYS A 330 -20.12 -21.34 28.21
CA CYS A 330 -18.80 -20.74 28.34
C CYS A 330 -17.95 -21.46 29.38
N ASN A 331 -16.63 -21.28 29.28
CA ASN A 331 -15.70 -21.74 30.30
C ASN A 331 -15.81 -20.88 31.58
N GLU A 332 -15.21 -21.37 32.67
CA GLU A 332 -15.31 -20.71 33.98
C GLU A 332 -14.63 -19.33 34.00
N GLU A 333 -13.52 -19.18 33.29
CA GLU A 333 -12.77 -17.92 33.17
C GLU A 333 -13.65 -16.80 32.56
N LEU A 334 -14.32 -17.09 31.43
CA LEU A 334 -15.23 -16.16 30.77
C LEU A 334 -16.43 -15.82 31.66
N ARG A 335 -16.98 -16.81 32.36
CA ARG A 335 -18.13 -16.63 33.26
C ARG A 335 -17.82 -15.63 34.37
N VAL A 336 -16.70 -15.84 35.08
CA VAL A 336 -16.26 -14.94 36.15
C VAL A 336 -15.97 -13.55 35.61
N ARG A 337 -15.34 -13.43 34.43
CA ARG A 337 -15.06 -12.13 33.79
C ARG A 337 -16.35 -11.39 33.42
N ALA A 338 -17.31 -12.07 32.81
CA ALA A 338 -18.60 -11.51 32.43
C ALA A 338 -19.41 -11.03 33.65
N GLU A 339 -19.41 -11.79 34.75
CA GLU A 339 -20.06 -11.38 36.01
C GLU A 339 -19.43 -10.12 36.60
N ARG A 340 -18.09 -10.04 36.66
CA ARG A 340 -17.38 -8.85 37.17
C ARG A 340 -17.71 -7.59 36.36
N GLN A 341 -17.75 -7.70 35.04
CA GLN A 341 -18.05 -6.54 34.19
C GLN A 341 -19.49 -6.06 34.30
N ARG A 342 -20.44 -6.97 34.56
CA ARG A 342 -21.83 -6.61 34.86
C ARG A 342 -21.95 -5.84 36.17
N CYS A 343 -21.24 -6.25 37.22
CA CYS A 343 -21.26 -5.55 38.51
C CYS A 343 -20.66 -4.13 38.44
N ALA A 344 -19.77 -3.87 37.47
CA ALA A 344 -19.10 -2.58 37.33
C ALA A 344 -19.94 -1.50 36.61
N LYS A 345 -20.96 -1.86 35.81
CA LYS A 345 -21.74 -0.90 35.02
C LYS A 345 -23.08 -0.55 35.69
N ARG A 346 -23.27 0.72 36.08
CA ARG A 346 -24.57 1.28 36.50
C ARG A 346 -25.23 2.21 35.46
N ASP A 347 -24.50 2.76 34.50
CA ASP A 347 -25.06 3.66 33.48
C ASP A 347 -24.30 3.52 32.15
N ALA A 348 -24.94 2.95 31.11
CA ALA A 348 -24.41 2.98 29.74
C ALA A 348 -25.38 3.79 28.86
N LYS A 349 -24.89 4.91 28.30
CA LYS A 349 -25.70 5.98 27.68
C LYS A 349 -25.80 5.95 26.15
N HIS A 350 -25.30 4.90 25.48
CA HIS A 350 -25.09 4.99 24.02
C HIS A 350 -25.57 3.74 23.24
N TYR A 351 -26.85 3.35 23.33
CA TYR A 351 -27.48 2.57 22.24
C TYR A 351 -29.01 2.50 22.26
N ILE A 352 -29.62 2.37 21.06
CA ILE A 352 -31.08 2.38 20.83
C ILE A 352 -31.69 0.98 20.55
N GLU A 353 -30.94 -0.09 20.27
CA GLU A 353 -31.53 -1.44 20.07
C GLU A 353 -31.30 -2.43 21.23
N PHE A 354 -30.31 -2.22 22.10
CA PHE A 354 -30.01 -3.06 23.28
C PHE A 354 -30.38 -2.31 24.59
N TRP A 355 -31.68 -2.04 24.80
CA TRP A 355 -32.12 -0.94 25.68
C TRP A 355 -32.00 -1.08 27.21
N LYS A 356 -31.62 -2.20 27.84
CA LYS A 356 -31.67 -2.21 29.32
C LYS A 356 -30.53 -2.89 30.04
N GLN A 357 -30.03 -4.02 29.55
CA GLN A 357 -28.90 -4.75 30.10
C GLN A 357 -28.67 -5.98 29.21
N ILE A 358 -27.41 -6.35 28.99
CA ILE A 358 -27.09 -7.63 28.35
C ILE A 358 -27.52 -8.75 29.33
N PRO A 359 -28.40 -9.68 28.92
CA PRO A 359 -28.89 -10.75 29.79
C PRO A 359 -27.80 -11.56 30.47
N SER A 360 -28.09 -12.08 31.66
CA SER A 360 -27.10 -12.77 32.50
C SER A 360 -26.61 -14.10 31.89
N ASN A 361 -27.41 -14.70 31.03
CA ASN A 361 -27.12 -15.91 30.27
C ASN A 361 -26.29 -15.68 29.01
N GLU A 362 -25.90 -14.44 28.68
CA GLU A 362 -25.12 -14.12 27.47
C GLU A 362 -23.71 -13.58 27.85
N PRO A 363 -22.76 -14.47 28.17
CA PRO A 363 -21.44 -14.07 28.69
C PRO A 363 -20.54 -13.44 27.62
N TYR A 364 -20.56 -13.92 26.38
CA TYR A 364 -19.75 -13.36 25.28
C TYR A 364 -20.16 -11.92 24.97
N ARG A 365 -21.47 -11.68 24.81
CA ARG A 365 -22.01 -10.32 24.61
C ARG A 365 -21.63 -9.36 25.73
N ALA A 366 -21.60 -9.82 26.98
CA ALA A 366 -21.22 -8.95 28.11
C ALA A 366 -19.79 -8.43 27.96
N ILE A 367 -18.85 -9.28 27.54
CA ILE A 367 -17.45 -8.90 27.32
C ILE A 367 -17.30 -8.05 26.05
N LEU A 368 -17.90 -8.47 24.93
CA LEU A 368 -17.83 -7.71 23.68
C LEU A 368 -18.48 -6.33 23.80
N GLY A 369 -19.53 -6.20 24.62
CA GLY A 369 -20.14 -4.90 24.94
C GLY A 369 -19.17 -3.96 25.66
N ASP A 370 -18.28 -4.47 26.52
CA ASP A 370 -17.22 -3.66 27.12
C ASP A 370 -16.12 -3.27 26.14
N VAL A 371 -15.72 -4.20 25.28
CA VAL A 371 -14.80 -3.93 24.18
C VAL A 371 -15.35 -2.82 23.29
N ARG A 372 -16.62 -2.90 22.91
CA ARG A 372 -17.32 -1.86 22.13
C ARG A 372 -17.31 -0.51 22.84
N ASP A 373 -17.66 -0.46 24.12
CA ASP A 373 -17.70 0.80 24.87
C ASP A 373 -16.30 1.45 24.96
N LYS A 374 -15.24 0.64 25.15
CA LYS A 374 -13.86 1.12 25.10
C LYS A 374 -13.44 1.57 23.69
N LEU A 375 -13.87 0.88 22.63
CA LEU A 375 -13.63 1.29 21.24
C LEU A 375 -14.28 2.64 20.94
N TYR A 376 -15.51 2.86 21.42
CA TYR A 376 -16.19 4.16 21.31
C TYR A 376 -15.39 5.27 21.99
N ASN A 377 -14.94 5.06 23.22
CA ASN A 377 -14.11 6.02 23.94
C ASN A 377 -12.79 6.27 23.21
N THR A 378 -12.17 5.23 22.65
CA THR A 378 -10.92 5.32 21.87
C THR A 378 -11.12 6.22 20.65
N ARG A 379 -12.23 6.03 19.92
CA ARG A 379 -12.60 6.86 18.79
C ARG A 379 -12.84 8.32 19.19
N GLU A 380 -13.67 8.55 20.21
CA GLU A 380 -14.00 9.91 20.64
C GLU A 380 -12.79 10.64 21.22
N ARG A 381 -11.88 9.94 21.91
CA ARG A 381 -10.60 10.52 22.36
C ARG A 381 -9.76 10.98 21.18
N ALA A 382 -9.59 10.14 20.16
CA ALA A 382 -8.86 10.51 18.94
C ALA A 382 -9.51 11.71 18.23
N ARG A 383 -10.85 11.76 18.16
CA ARG A 383 -11.61 12.88 17.57
C ARG A 383 -11.42 14.19 18.35
N GLN A 384 -11.46 14.14 19.68
CA GLN A 384 -11.24 15.30 20.56
C GLN A 384 -9.80 15.81 20.44
N LEU A 385 -8.81 14.91 20.46
CA LEU A 385 -7.41 15.27 20.25
C LEU A 385 -7.17 15.94 18.89
N LEU A 386 -7.81 15.44 17.83
CA LEU A 386 -7.71 16.03 16.49
C LEU A 386 -8.39 17.42 16.39
N SER A 387 -9.47 17.65 17.15
CA SER A 387 -10.25 18.90 17.06
C SER A 387 -9.71 20.01 17.97
N SER A 388 -9.25 19.66 19.18
CA SER A 388 -8.89 20.61 20.24
C SER A 388 -7.54 20.34 20.90
N GLY A 389 -6.81 19.30 20.51
CA GLY A 389 -5.52 18.92 21.10
C GLY A 389 -5.61 18.29 22.50
N VAL A 390 -6.78 18.33 23.14
CA VAL A 390 -7.04 17.82 24.50
C VAL A 390 -8.33 16.99 24.49
N SER A 391 -8.39 15.96 25.34
CA SER A 391 -9.57 15.10 25.51
C SER A 391 -9.91 14.90 26.99
N ASP A 392 -11.20 14.99 27.31
CA ASP A 392 -11.75 14.75 28.66
C ASP A 392 -11.88 13.25 28.98
N ILE A 393 -11.72 12.38 27.98
CA ILE A 393 -11.81 10.93 28.13
C ILE A 393 -10.49 10.41 28.70
N PRO A 394 -10.48 9.77 29.86
CA PRO A 394 -9.24 9.32 30.49
C PRO A 394 -8.63 8.12 29.76
N GLU A 395 -7.32 7.90 29.93
CA GLU A 395 -6.58 6.86 29.19
C GLU A 395 -6.92 5.43 29.60
N ASP A 396 -7.42 5.22 30.82
CA ASP A 396 -7.89 3.93 31.31
C ASP A 396 -9.21 3.47 30.66
N ALA A 397 -9.97 4.42 30.12
CA ALA A 397 -11.23 4.18 29.43
C ALA A 397 -11.06 3.85 27.93
N VAL A 398 -9.83 3.84 27.40
CA VAL A 398 -9.52 3.57 25.98
C VAL A 398 -8.55 2.39 25.83
N PHE A 399 -8.40 1.90 24.59
CA PHE A 399 -7.34 0.94 24.26
C PHE A 399 -6.05 1.67 23.94
N THR A 400 -5.00 1.41 24.72
CA THR A 400 -3.66 2.00 24.55
C THR A 400 -2.66 1.03 23.90
N SER A 401 -2.96 -0.26 23.91
CA SER A 401 -2.14 -1.31 23.30
C SER A 401 -3.00 -2.36 22.61
N VAL A 402 -2.44 -2.99 21.59
CA VAL A 402 -3.10 -4.08 20.85
C VAL A 402 -3.35 -5.28 21.77
N ASP A 403 -2.44 -5.57 22.71
CA ASP A 403 -2.59 -6.70 23.65
C ASP A 403 -3.81 -6.52 24.57
N GLN A 404 -4.07 -5.29 25.04
CA GLN A 404 -5.28 -4.99 25.82
C GLN A 404 -6.56 -5.23 25.00
N PHE A 405 -6.49 -5.03 23.69
CA PHE A 405 -7.62 -5.22 22.79
C PHE A 405 -7.81 -6.70 22.41
N LEU A 406 -6.72 -7.45 22.23
CA LEU A 406 -6.74 -8.88 21.93
C LEU A 406 -7.18 -9.75 23.11
N GLU A 407 -6.78 -9.43 24.34
CA GLU A 407 -7.08 -10.22 25.55
C GLU A 407 -8.56 -10.69 25.65
N PRO A 408 -9.57 -9.79 25.59
CA PRO A 408 -10.97 -10.22 25.68
C PRO A 408 -11.42 -11.07 24.49
N LEU A 409 -10.84 -10.87 23.30
CA LEU A 409 -11.18 -11.62 22.09
C LEU A 409 -10.59 -13.03 22.14
N GLU A 410 -9.35 -13.16 22.61
CA GLU A 410 -8.67 -14.44 22.84
C GLU A 410 -9.38 -15.24 23.95
N LEU A 411 -9.87 -14.57 24.98
CA LEU A 411 -10.68 -15.21 26.02
C LEU A 411 -11.98 -15.80 25.43
N CYS A 412 -12.68 -15.05 24.58
CA CYS A 412 -13.84 -15.56 23.85
C CYS A 412 -13.48 -16.76 22.95
N TYR A 413 -12.34 -16.69 22.24
CA TYR A 413 -11.87 -17.76 21.35
C TYR A 413 -11.55 -19.05 22.12
N ARG A 414 -10.81 -18.94 23.23
CA ARG A 414 -10.49 -20.08 24.11
C ARG A 414 -11.75 -20.70 24.71
N SER A 415 -12.67 -19.87 25.22
CA SER A 415 -13.94 -20.35 25.79
C SER A 415 -14.79 -21.13 24.79
N LEU A 416 -14.88 -20.66 23.54
CA LEU A 416 -15.60 -21.39 22.49
C LEU A 416 -14.94 -22.72 22.16
N CYS A 417 -13.59 -22.74 22.07
CA CYS A 417 -12.86 -23.99 21.86
C CYS A 417 -13.10 -24.99 23.00
N ASP A 418 -13.05 -24.55 24.25
CA ASP A 418 -13.28 -25.38 25.45
C ASP A 418 -14.70 -25.96 25.50
N CYS A 419 -15.68 -25.23 24.97
CA CYS A 419 -17.09 -25.66 24.92
C CYS A 419 -17.42 -26.59 23.74
N GLY A 420 -16.45 -26.89 22.87
CA GLY A 420 -16.65 -27.69 21.65
C GLY A 420 -17.15 -26.88 20.45
N ASP A 421 -17.23 -25.55 20.57
CA ASP A 421 -17.75 -24.63 19.55
C ASP A 421 -16.64 -24.03 18.66
N ARG A 422 -15.54 -24.78 18.45
CA ARG A 422 -14.42 -24.35 17.60
C ARG A 422 -14.83 -23.92 16.18
N PRO A 423 -15.80 -24.56 15.49
CA PRO A 423 -16.27 -24.07 14.19
C PRO A 423 -16.84 -22.64 14.23
N ILE A 424 -17.43 -22.23 15.35
CA ILE A 424 -17.92 -20.86 15.56
C ILE A 424 -16.73 -19.93 15.83
N ALA A 425 -15.77 -20.35 16.66
CA ALA A 425 -14.57 -19.58 16.96
C ALA A 425 -13.73 -19.30 15.70
N ASP A 426 -13.62 -20.29 14.82
CA ASP A 426 -12.93 -20.21 13.53
C ASP A 426 -13.73 -19.42 12.45
N GLY A 427 -14.93 -18.93 12.78
CA GLY A 427 -15.77 -18.06 11.96
C GLY A 427 -15.36 -16.59 12.08
N SER A 428 -16.33 -15.70 12.28
CA SER A 428 -16.14 -14.24 12.32
C SER A 428 -15.16 -13.78 13.41
N LEU A 429 -15.08 -14.49 14.54
CA LEU A 429 -14.12 -14.17 15.62
C LEU A 429 -12.67 -14.33 15.17
N LEU A 430 -12.34 -15.40 14.45
CA LEU A 430 -10.98 -15.60 13.92
C LEU A 430 -10.62 -14.55 12.87
N ASP A 431 -11.58 -14.14 12.03
CA ASP A 431 -11.36 -13.02 11.10
C ASP A 431 -11.06 -11.73 11.84
N PHE A 432 -11.82 -11.46 12.91
CA PHE A 432 -11.60 -10.29 13.75
C PHE A 432 -10.23 -10.31 14.43
N LEU A 433 -9.82 -11.44 15.02
CA LEU A 433 -8.48 -11.60 15.60
C LEU A 433 -7.37 -11.34 14.57
N ARG A 434 -7.53 -11.87 13.35
CA ARG A 434 -6.58 -11.64 12.24
C ARG A 434 -6.53 -10.17 11.82
N GLN A 435 -7.67 -9.48 11.77
CA GLN A 435 -7.72 -8.05 11.47
C GLN A 435 -7.05 -7.21 12.57
N VAL A 436 -7.26 -7.53 13.85
CA VAL A 436 -6.57 -6.85 14.95
C VAL A 436 -5.06 -7.08 14.87
N SER A 437 -4.61 -8.29 14.58
CA SER A 437 -3.17 -8.58 14.41
C SER A 437 -2.55 -7.91 13.18
N THR A 438 -3.30 -7.77 12.09
CA THR A 438 -2.82 -7.17 10.83
C THR A 438 -2.75 -5.65 10.92
N PHE A 439 -3.84 -5.03 11.40
CA PHE A 439 -4.06 -3.58 11.31
C PHE A 439 -3.74 -2.84 12.63
N GLY A 440 -3.68 -3.55 13.75
CA GLY A 440 -3.43 -2.96 15.07
C GLY A 440 -4.40 -1.82 15.41
N LEU A 441 -3.99 -0.87 16.26
CA LEU A 441 -4.83 0.28 16.62
C LEU A 441 -4.73 1.45 15.65
N ALA A 442 -3.89 1.36 14.61
CA ALA A 442 -3.58 2.48 13.70
C ALA A 442 -3.91 2.22 12.23
N LEU A 443 -4.47 1.06 11.86
CA LEU A 443 -4.65 0.55 10.48
C LEU A 443 -3.34 0.32 9.73
N VAL A 444 -2.51 1.37 9.64
CA VAL A 444 -1.21 1.39 8.99
C VAL A 444 -0.16 1.98 9.92
N LYS A 445 1.08 1.56 9.73
CA LYS A 445 2.24 2.22 10.36
C LYS A 445 2.75 3.35 9.48
N LEU A 446 2.93 4.53 10.05
CA LEU A 446 3.44 5.69 9.31
C LEU A 446 4.98 5.67 9.29
N ASP A 447 5.57 5.62 8.11
CA ASP A 447 7.01 5.87 7.95
C ASP A 447 7.28 7.37 7.91
N ILE A 448 8.35 7.80 8.56
CA ILE A 448 8.85 9.17 8.51
C ILE A 448 10.04 9.18 7.56
N ARG A 449 10.04 10.06 6.55
CA ARG A 449 11.14 10.16 5.59
C ARG A 449 11.66 11.59 5.51
N GLN A 450 12.97 11.78 5.66
CA GLN A 450 13.64 13.08 5.58
C GLN A 450 15.03 12.93 4.96
N GLU A 451 15.51 13.96 4.28
CA GLU A 451 16.83 14.00 3.64
C GLU A 451 17.98 14.13 4.65
N SER A 452 19.10 13.44 4.39
CA SER A 452 20.31 13.42 5.22
C SER A 452 20.93 14.80 5.51
N GLU A 453 20.91 15.71 4.53
CA GLU A 453 21.44 17.07 4.68
C GLU A 453 20.68 17.86 5.76
N ARG A 454 19.37 17.63 5.91
CA ARG A 454 18.55 18.28 6.94
C ARG A 454 18.95 17.86 8.36
N HIS A 455 19.39 16.61 8.55
CA HIS A 455 19.95 16.17 9.84
C HIS A 455 21.32 16.79 10.08
N THR A 456 22.13 16.87 9.03
CA THR A 456 23.45 17.51 9.06
C THR A 456 23.33 18.98 9.46
N ASP A 457 22.33 19.71 8.96
CA ASP A 457 22.04 21.10 9.33
C ASP A 457 21.75 21.28 10.82
N VAL A 458 20.95 20.37 11.40
CA VAL A 458 20.61 20.39 12.82
C VAL A 458 21.85 20.16 13.67
N LEU A 459 22.66 19.15 13.33
CA LEU A 459 23.90 18.84 14.05
C LEU A 459 24.94 19.96 13.91
N ASP A 460 24.99 20.62 12.75
CA ASP A 460 25.86 21.77 12.52
C ASP A 460 25.47 22.96 13.40
N ALA A 461 24.17 23.28 13.47
CA ALA A 461 23.68 24.32 14.37
C ALA A 461 23.99 24.01 15.85
N ILE A 462 23.85 22.74 16.26
CA ILE A 462 24.19 22.30 17.62
C ILE A 462 25.69 22.47 17.89
N THR A 463 26.55 21.96 17.01
CA THR A 463 28.01 22.00 17.19
C THR A 463 28.57 23.43 17.18
N GLN A 464 28.00 24.31 16.34
CA GLN A 464 28.34 25.74 16.32
C GLN A 464 27.88 26.45 17.60
N HIS A 465 26.66 26.19 18.07
CA HIS A 465 26.13 26.76 19.32
C HIS A 465 26.95 26.36 20.55
N LEU A 466 27.42 25.11 20.59
CA LEU A 466 28.28 24.60 21.66
C LEU A 466 29.74 25.07 21.54
N GLY A 467 30.12 25.72 20.44
CA GLY A 467 31.47 26.21 20.20
C GLY A 467 32.51 25.11 19.94
N ILE A 468 32.08 23.92 19.51
CA ILE A 468 32.97 22.75 19.25
C ILE A 468 33.36 22.60 17.77
N GLY A 469 32.80 23.43 16.89
CA GLY A 469 33.14 23.49 15.47
C GLY A 469 31.90 23.43 14.58
N SER A 470 32.11 23.22 13.29
CA SER A 470 31.06 23.01 12.28
C SER A 470 31.05 21.54 11.89
N TYR A 471 29.94 20.84 12.17
CA TYR A 471 29.75 19.43 11.84
C TYR A 471 29.82 19.21 10.32
N LYS A 472 29.35 20.17 9.52
CA LYS A 472 29.40 20.10 8.05
C LYS A 472 30.82 19.98 7.50
N ASP A 473 31.76 20.70 8.11
CA ASP A 473 33.16 20.77 7.65
C ASP A 473 34.01 19.57 8.11
N TRP A 474 33.45 18.68 8.94
CA TRP A 474 34.18 17.52 9.44
C TRP A 474 34.24 16.40 8.40
N SER A 475 35.39 15.72 8.35
CA SER A 475 35.53 14.46 7.64
C SER A 475 34.62 13.38 8.22
N GLU A 476 34.23 12.40 7.42
CA GLU A 476 33.36 11.29 7.84
C GLU A 476 33.86 10.58 9.11
N ASP A 477 35.17 10.30 9.22
CA ASP A 477 35.75 9.66 10.42
C ASP A 477 35.55 10.50 11.69
N LYS A 478 35.71 11.82 11.57
CA LYS A 478 35.52 12.77 12.69
C LYS A 478 34.05 12.91 13.06
N LYS A 479 33.14 12.87 12.07
CA LYS A 479 31.69 12.81 12.32
C LYS A 479 31.33 11.56 13.11
N GLN A 480 31.80 10.38 12.68
CA GLN A 480 31.58 9.12 13.38
C GLN A 480 32.14 9.15 14.81
N GLU A 481 33.38 9.60 15.00
CA GLU A 481 34.01 9.68 16.32
C GLU A 481 33.20 10.55 17.29
N TRP A 482 32.78 11.72 16.84
CA TRP A 482 31.96 12.62 17.66
C TRP A 482 30.58 12.03 17.96
N LEU A 483 29.88 11.52 16.94
CA LEU A 483 28.55 10.91 17.12
C LEU A 483 28.62 9.73 18.10
N LEU A 484 29.63 8.87 18.02
CA LEU A 484 29.80 7.73 18.93
C LEU A 484 30.16 8.17 20.35
N SER A 485 30.95 9.24 20.50
CA SER A 485 31.23 9.85 21.81
C SER A 485 29.93 10.35 22.46
N GLU A 486 29.11 11.08 21.73
CA GLU A 486 27.83 11.59 22.25
C GLU A 486 26.83 10.45 22.50
N LEU A 487 26.72 9.48 21.59
CA LEU A 487 25.83 8.31 21.70
C LEU A 487 26.18 7.40 22.89
N SER A 488 27.46 7.34 23.26
CA SER A 488 27.94 6.63 24.46
C SER A 488 27.82 7.49 25.73
N GLY A 489 27.82 8.81 25.59
CA GLY A 489 27.59 9.77 26.65
C GLY A 489 26.17 9.74 27.19
N LYS A 490 26.00 10.23 28.42
CA LYS A 490 24.68 10.41 29.09
C LYS A 490 24.28 11.88 29.26
N ARG A 491 25.14 12.79 28.81
CA ARG A 491 24.91 14.23 28.92
C ARG A 491 23.91 14.64 27.83
N PRO A 492 22.86 15.42 28.16
CA PRO A 492 22.01 16.05 27.14
C PRO A 492 22.83 16.99 26.26
N LEU A 493 22.58 16.94 24.95
CA LEU A 493 23.41 17.62 23.95
C LEU A 493 23.05 19.11 23.81
N PHE A 494 21.75 19.44 23.77
CA PHE A 494 21.28 20.82 23.59
C PHE A 494 20.10 21.17 24.50
N GLY A 495 19.96 22.47 24.79
CA GLY A 495 18.88 23.05 25.57
C GLY A 495 17.84 23.78 24.71
N PRO A 496 16.82 24.39 25.33
CA PRO A 496 15.79 25.17 24.63
C PRO A 496 16.33 26.46 23.98
N ASP A 497 17.56 26.85 24.31
CA ASP A 497 18.26 28.05 23.85
C ASP A 497 18.95 27.90 22.48
N LEU A 498 18.93 26.70 21.89
CA LEU A 498 19.48 26.45 20.55
C LEU A 498 18.81 27.37 19.52
N PRO A 499 19.57 28.19 18.76
CA PRO A 499 19.03 28.96 17.64
C PRO A 499 18.53 28.02 16.53
N LYS A 500 17.29 28.20 16.10
CA LYS A 500 16.64 27.35 15.07
C LYS A 500 16.21 28.19 13.89
N THR A 501 16.59 27.76 12.69
CA THR A 501 15.91 28.17 11.45
C THR A 501 14.56 27.44 11.36
N GLU A 502 13.67 27.86 10.46
CA GLU A 502 12.40 27.16 10.21
C GLU A 502 12.63 25.70 9.84
N GLU A 503 13.66 25.42 9.05
CA GLU A 503 14.03 24.08 8.61
C GLU A 503 14.55 23.18 9.74
N ILE A 504 15.33 23.74 10.67
CA ILE A 504 15.82 23.04 11.87
C ILE A 504 14.68 22.80 12.85
N ALA A 505 13.79 23.77 13.02
CA ALA A 505 12.60 23.64 13.86
C ALA A 505 11.72 22.49 13.35
N ASP A 506 11.44 22.41 12.05
CA ASP A 506 10.66 21.33 11.45
C ASP A 506 11.22 19.94 11.77
N VAL A 507 12.54 19.73 11.66
CA VAL A 507 13.18 18.44 11.97
C VAL A 507 13.05 18.10 13.45
N LEU A 508 13.34 19.04 14.35
CA LEU A 508 13.27 18.81 15.80
C LEU A 508 11.82 18.61 16.28
N ASP A 509 10.88 19.38 15.75
CA ASP A 509 9.46 19.28 16.09
C ASP A 509 8.84 17.98 15.55
N THR A 510 9.37 17.45 14.43
CA THR A 510 9.02 16.09 13.96
C THR A 510 9.42 15.02 14.96
N PHE A 511 10.66 15.05 15.47
CA PHE A 511 11.08 14.11 16.50
C PHE A 511 10.28 14.25 17.80
N LYS A 512 9.86 15.47 18.14
CA LYS A 512 8.97 15.72 19.27
C LYS A 512 7.57 15.10 19.06
N VAL A 513 6.99 15.20 17.87
CA VAL A 513 5.73 14.52 17.55
C VAL A 513 5.88 13.00 17.66
N ILE A 514 7.02 12.45 17.23
CA ILE A 514 7.31 11.01 17.37
C ILE A 514 7.42 10.61 18.85
N SER A 515 8.00 11.45 19.72
CA SER A 515 8.13 11.13 21.15
C SER A 515 6.81 11.22 21.93
N GLU A 516 5.87 12.04 21.48
CA GLU A 516 4.56 12.23 22.13
C GLU A 516 3.51 11.18 21.71
N LEU A 517 3.63 10.62 20.50
CA LEU A 517 2.65 9.66 19.97
C LEU A 517 3.02 8.21 20.32
N PRO A 518 2.03 7.30 20.38
CA PRO A 518 2.33 5.92 20.74
C PRO A 518 3.14 5.21 19.64
N TYR A 519 4.15 4.44 20.06
CA TYR A 519 5.12 3.78 19.16
C TYR A 519 4.49 2.93 18.04
N ASP A 520 3.34 2.30 18.29
CA ASP A 520 2.64 1.46 17.31
C ASP A 520 2.07 2.25 16.12
N SER A 521 1.99 3.58 16.20
CA SER A 521 1.63 4.48 15.09
C SER A 521 2.71 4.57 14.00
N PHE A 522 3.97 4.24 14.32
CA PHE A 522 5.09 4.49 13.42
C PHE A 522 5.72 3.20 12.87
N GLY A 523 6.31 3.34 11.69
CA GLY A 523 7.12 2.35 11.01
C GLY A 523 8.61 2.65 11.14
N ALA A 524 9.24 2.96 10.02
CA ALA A 524 10.65 3.32 9.91
C ALA A 524 10.86 4.84 9.90
N TYR A 525 12.08 5.25 10.28
CA TYR A 525 12.64 6.56 9.93
C TYR A 525 13.59 6.37 8.74
N ILE A 526 13.19 6.82 7.56
CA ILE A 526 13.91 6.67 6.30
C ILE A 526 14.75 7.92 6.05
N ILE A 527 16.02 7.71 5.69
CA ILE A 527 16.96 8.78 5.36
C ILE A 527 17.17 8.80 3.86
N SER A 528 16.59 9.78 3.16
CA SER A 528 16.85 10.00 1.73
C SER A 528 18.27 10.51 1.51
N MET A 529 18.82 10.29 0.31
CA MET A 529 20.19 10.66 -0.03
C MET A 529 21.20 10.21 1.03
N ALA A 530 21.03 9.00 1.57
CA ALA A 530 21.97 8.44 2.52
C ALA A 530 23.25 8.02 1.78
N THR A 531 24.40 8.44 2.30
CA THR A 531 25.71 8.20 1.67
C THR A 531 26.67 7.48 2.60
N ALA A 532 26.60 7.75 3.90
CA ALA A 532 27.61 7.35 4.86
C ALA A 532 27.03 6.83 6.20
N PRO A 533 27.84 6.10 7.00
CA PRO A 533 27.42 5.67 8.35
C PRO A 533 27.00 6.82 9.26
N SER A 534 27.62 8.00 9.13
CA SER A 534 27.29 9.15 9.96
C SER A 534 25.84 9.63 9.77
N ASP A 535 25.24 9.46 8.58
CA ASP A 535 23.84 9.82 8.31
C ASP A 535 22.89 9.02 9.21
N VAL A 536 23.13 7.71 9.35
CA VAL A 536 22.35 6.82 10.22
C VAL A 536 22.56 7.16 11.69
N LEU A 537 23.82 7.34 12.11
CA LEU A 537 24.16 7.66 13.50
C LEU A 537 23.63 9.04 13.93
N ALA A 538 23.56 10.01 13.00
CA ALA A 538 22.99 11.33 13.23
C ALA A 538 21.52 11.24 13.65
N VAL A 539 20.73 10.46 12.93
CA VAL A 539 19.31 10.25 13.27
C VAL A 539 19.16 9.50 14.59
N GLU A 540 19.97 8.46 14.84
CA GLU A 540 19.96 7.77 16.14
C GLU A 540 20.24 8.72 17.31
N LEU A 541 21.18 9.66 17.14
CA LEU A 541 21.48 10.68 18.14
C LEU A 541 20.29 11.64 18.32
N LEU A 542 19.73 12.18 17.24
CA LEU A 542 18.61 13.11 17.30
C LEU A 542 17.36 12.47 17.92
N GLN A 543 17.07 11.20 17.63
CA GLN A 543 15.96 10.49 18.26
C GLN A 543 16.12 10.41 19.78
N ARG A 544 17.34 10.13 20.26
CA ARG A 544 17.67 10.07 21.69
C ARG A 544 17.54 11.45 22.34
N GLU A 545 18.14 12.48 21.75
CA GLU A 545 18.15 13.83 22.31
C GLU A 545 16.75 14.48 22.32
N CYS A 546 15.86 14.09 21.40
CA CYS A 546 14.48 14.54 21.38
C CYS A 546 13.54 13.73 22.31
N GLY A 547 14.10 12.85 23.15
CA GLY A 547 13.36 12.14 24.19
C GLY A 547 12.49 10.98 23.72
N ILE A 548 12.78 10.40 22.54
CA ILE A 548 12.04 9.23 22.05
C ILE A 548 12.45 8.00 22.87
N THR A 549 11.55 7.53 23.73
CA THR A 549 11.81 6.39 24.63
C THR A 549 11.97 5.06 23.90
N ARG A 550 11.24 4.89 22.79
CA ARG A 550 11.33 3.74 21.88
C ARG A 550 11.65 4.25 20.48
N PRO A 551 12.94 4.42 20.14
CA PRO A 551 13.34 5.01 18.87
C PRO A 551 12.93 4.12 17.70
N LEU A 552 12.57 4.77 16.60
CA LEU A 552 12.20 4.12 15.34
C LEU A 552 13.43 3.42 14.74
N ARG A 553 13.16 2.43 13.89
CA ARG A 553 14.22 1.80 13.09
C ARG A 553 14.69 2.79 12.03
N VAL A 554 16.00 3.03 11.96
CA VAL A 554 16.60 3.94 10.99
C VAL A 554 16.97 3.18 9.72
N VAL A 555 16.50 3.68 8.57
CA VAL A 555 16.58 3.00 7.27
C VAL A 555 17.29 3.93 6.27
N PRO A 556 18.55 3.66 5.91
CA PRO A 556 19.21 4.42 4.85
C PRO A 556 18.59 4.08 3.50
N LEU A 557 18.29 5.11 2.70
CA LEU A 557 17.87 5.00 1.31
C LEU A 557 19.04 5.41 0.40
N PHE A 558 19.62 4.43 -0.29
CA PHE A 558 20.69 4.64 -1.26
C PHE A 558 20.10 4.89 -2.65
N GLU A 559 20.37 6.07 -3.23
CA GLU A 559 19.67 6.56 -4.44
C GLU A 559 20.58 6.80 -5.64
N LYS A 560 21.83 7.25 -5.47
CA LYS A 560 22.75 7.44 -6.60
C LYS A 560 23.57 6.18 -6.86
N LEU A 561 24.13 6.09 -8.06
CA LEU A 561 24.94 4.93 -8.43
C LEU A 561 26.14 4.73 -7.49
N ALA A 562 26.84 5.82 -7.15
CA ALA A 562 27.96 5.80 -6.21
C ALA A 562 27.54 5.41 -4.78
N ASP A 563 26.35 5.81 -4.36
CA ASP A 563 25.82 5.47 -3.02
C ASP A 563 25.49 3.99 -2.94
N LEU A 564 24.92 3.41 -4.01
CA LEU A 564 24.68 1.98 -4.13
C LEU A 564 25.99 1.16 -4.12
N GLU A 565 27.01 1.62 -4.83
CA GLU A 565 28.34 1.00 -4.82
C GLU A 565 28.98 1.02 -3.43
N ASN A 566 28.81 2.10 -2.67
CA ASN A 566 29.37 2.27 -1.34
C ASN A 566 28.50 1.65 -0.22
N ALA A 567 27.22 1.36 -0.48
CA ALA A 567 26.27 0.87 0.51
C ALA A 567 26.78 -0.36 1.32
N PRO A 568 27.38 -1.41 0.70
CA PRO A 568 27.90 -2.55 1.47
C PRO A 568 29.00 -2.15 2.45
N ALA A 569 29.90 -1.24 2.06
CA ALA A 569 30.98 -0.75 2.92
C ALA A 569 30.41 0.08 4.09
N SER A 570 29.45 0.96 3.82
CA SER A 570 28.78 1.78 4.84
C SER A 570 28.04 0.90 5.86
N VAL A 571 27.30 -0.11 5.40
CA VAL A 571 26.57 -1.04 6.29
C VAL A 571 27.53 -1.93 7.08
N ALA A 572 28.61 -2.43 6.46
CA ALA A 572 29.64 -3.20 7.17
C ALA A 572 30.32 -2.37 8.28
N ARG A 573 30.57 -1.08 8.01
CA ARG A 573 31.09 -0.15 9.01
C ARG A 573 30.12 0.05 10.17
N LEU A 574 28.83 0.28 9.88
CA LEU A 574 27.79 0.37 10.91
C LEU A 574 27.72 -0.89 11.77
N PHE A 575 27.73 -2.08 11.16
CA PHE A 575 27.69 -3.33 11.90
C PHE A 575 28.95 -3.59 12.73
N SER A 576 30.09 -3.03 12.35
CA SER A 576 31.34 -3.10 13.10
C SER A 576 31.31 -2.26 14.39
N ILE A 577 30.36 -1.32 14.52
CA ILE A 577 30.19 -0.49 15.71
C ILE A 577 29.33 -1.25 16.74
N GLU A 578 29.92 -1.56 17.89
CA GLU A 578 29.25 -2.32 18.95
C GLU A 578 27.96 -1.63 19.45
N TRP A 579 28.01 -0.32 19.67
CA TRP A 579 26.85 0.48 20.08
C TRP A 579 25.66 0.28 19.11
N TYR A 580 25.93 0.39 17.81
CA TYR A 580 24.90 0.28 16.77
C TYR A 580 24.35 -1.15 16.68
N ARG A 581 25.23 -2.17 16.75
CA ARG A 581 24.81 -3.57 16.72
C ARG A 581 23.87 -3.92 17.88
N ASN A 582 24.17 -3.42 19.08
CA ASN A 582 23.31 -3.58 20.25
C ASN A 582 21.97 -2.84 20.06
N ARG A 583 22.00 -1.64 19.47
CA ARG A 583 20.83 -0.80 19.20
C ARG A 583 19.83 -1.43 18.22
N ILE A 584 20.31 -2.08 17.16
CA ILE A 584 19.47 -2.69 16.13
C ILE A 584 18.96 -4.09 16.50
N ASN A 585 19.50 -4.71 17.56
CA ASN A 585 19.12 -6.02 18.07
C ASN A 585 19.03 -7.09 16.96
N GLY A 586 20.06 -7.15 16.11
CA GLY A 586 20.18 -8.13 15.04
C GLY A 586 19.24 -7.95 13.85
N LYS A 587 18.59 -6.79 13.66
CA LYS A 587 17.72 -6.51 12.51
C LYS A 587 18.06 -5.16 11.86
N GLN A 588 18.34 -5.17 10.57
CA GLN A 588 18.57 -3.95 9.78
C GLN A 588 17.61 -3.94 8.60
N GLU A 589 17.06 -2.78 8.30
CA GLU A 589 16.30 -2.55 7.07
C GLU A 589 17.07 -1.53 6.19
N VAL A 590 17.18 -1.81 4.90
CA VAL A 590 17.83 -0.91 3.92
C VAL A 590 16.85 -0.67 2.79
N MET A 591 16.66 0.60 2.42
CA MET A 591 15.78 0.97 1.32
C MET A 591 16.59 1.18 0.04
N ILE A 592 16.04 0.72 -1.08
CA ILE A 592 16.67 0.87 -2.40
C ILE A 592 15.75 1.63 -3.36
N GLY A 593 16.27 2.70 -3.96
CA GLY A 593 15.53 3.59 -4.87
C GLY A 593 15.75 3.22 -6.33
N TYR A 594 14.73 2.70 -7.01
CA TYR A 594 14.82 2.34 -8.44
C TYR A 594 14.72 3.54 -9.37
N SER A 595 13.76 4.43 -9.11
CA SER A 595 13.52 5.59 -9.97
C SER A 595 14.67 6.58 -9.89
N ASP A 596 15.18 6.84 -8.69
CA ASP A 596 16.20 7.86 -8.45
C ASP A 596 17.57 7.42 -8.98
N SER A 597 17.94 6.16 -8.76
CA SER A 597 19.12 5.56 -9.42
C SER A 597 19.02 5.62 -10.95
N GLY A 598 17.82 5.41 -11.49
CA GLY A 598 17.56 5.48 -12.92
C GLY A 598 17.69 6.89 -13.50
N LYS A 599 17.38 7.95 -12.73
CA LYS A 599 17.57 9.35 -13.12
C LYS A 599 19.05 9.76 -13.10
N ASP A 600 19.88 9.10 -12.29
CA ASP A 600 21.32 9.39 -12.18
C ASP A 600 22.14 8.73 -13.31
N ALA A 601 21.91 7.43 -13.56
CA ALA A 601 22.78 6.62 -14.42
C ALA A 601 22.06 5.86 -15.54
N GLY A 602 20.76 6.09 -15.75
CA GLY A 602 19.95 5.34 -16.69
C GLY A 602 19.45 4.00 -16.11
N ARG A 603 18.35 3.49 -16.66
CA ARG A 603 17.59 2.38 -16.07
C ARG A 603 18.35 1.04 -16.03
N LEU A 604 19.12 0.73 -17.07
CA LEU A 604 19.86 -0.54 -17.17
C LEU A 604 20.95 -0.63 -16.10
N SER A 605 21.80 0.40 -16.02
CA SER A 605 22.90 0.49 -15.07
C SER A 605 22.41 0.49 -13.63
N ALA A 606 21.35 1.26 -13.34
CA ALA A 606 20.70 1.28 -12.04
C ALA A 606 20.18 -0.12 -11.63
N ALA A 607 19.47 -0.82 -12.52
CA ALA A 607 18.95 -2.15 -12.23
C ALA A 607 20.06 -3.17 -11.95
N TRP A 608 21.16 -3.12 -12.73
CA TRP A 608 22.30 -4.00 -12.51
C TRP A 608 23.05 -3.69 -11.21
N GLN A 609 23.29 -2.42 -10.93
CA GLN A 609 23.95 -2.02 -9.68
C GLN A 609 23.10 -2.35 -8.46
N LEU A 610 21.77 -2.20 -8.54
CA LEU A 610 20.85 -2.63 -7.49
C LEU A 610 20.90 -4.13 -7.24
N TYR A 611 21.05 -4.95 -8.29
CA TYR A 611 21.21 -6.40 -8.15
C TYR A 611 22.50 -6.73 -7.39
N LYS A 612 23.64 -6.18 -7.83
CA LYS A 612 24.95 -6.38 -7.18
C LYS A 612 24.95 -5.92 -5.72
N THR A 613 24.40 -4.73 -5.47
CA THR A 613 24.34 -4.13 -4.12
C THR A 613 23.57 -5.01 -3.15
N GLN A 614 22.43 -5.56 -3.57
CA GLN A 614 21.65 -6.48 -2.75
C GLN A 614 22.41 -7.78 -2.44
N GLU A 615 23.13 -8.37 -3.41
CA GLU A 615 23.96 -9.55 -3.17
C GLU A 615 25.05 -9.29 -2.12
N GLU A 616 25.74 -8.16 -2.22
CA GLU A 616 26.82 -7.80 -1.28
C GLU A 616 26.27 -7.46 0.12
N LEU A 617 25.16 -6.73 0.20
CA LEU A 617 24.51 -6.42 1.49
C LEU A 617 24.07 -7.69 2.23
N VAL A 618 23.56 -8.70 1.51
CA VAL A 618 23.21 -10.00 2.11
C VAL A 618 24.45 -10.72 2.66
N LYS A 619 25.59 -10.69 1.94
CA LYS A 619 26.85 -11.26 2.43
C LYS A 619 27.30 -10.58 3.72
N VAL A 620 27.34 -9.24 3.73
CA VAL A 620 27.68 -8.44 4.91
C VAL A 620 26.75 -8.76 6.09
N ALA A 621 25.43 -8.81 5.85
CA ALA A 621 24.47 -9.13 6.89
C ALA A 621 24.69 -10.52 7.50
N LYS A 622 25.00 -11.53 6.66
CA LYS A 622 25.33 -12.89 7.11
C LYS A 622 26.62 -12.94 7.93
N GLU A 623 27.67 -12.23 7.51
CA GLU A 623 28.96 -12.16 8.24
C GLU A 623 28.79 -11.62 9.67
N PHE A 624 27.89 -10.65 9.85
CA PHE A 624 27.62 -10.03 11.14
C PHE A 624 26.44 -10.64 11.92
N GLY A 625 25.77 -11.66 11.36
CA GLY A 625 24.62 -12.30 11.98
C GLY A 625 23.38 -11.39 12.12
N VAL A 626 23.21 -10.45 11.19
CA VAL A 626 22.09 -9.50 11.16
C VAL A 626 21.04 -9.97 10.16
N LYS A 627 19.76 -9.95 10.57
CA LYS A 627 18.63 -10.15 9.65
C LYS A 627 18.40 -8.87 8.86
N LEU A 628 18.68 -8.92 7.56
CA LEU A 628 18.48 -7.81 6.64
C LEU A 628 17.09 -7.87 6.00
N THR A 629 16.40 -6.73 5.95
CA THR A 629 15.16 -6.55 5.19
C THR A 629 15.40 -5.52 4.09
N MET A 630 15.12 -5.90 2.85
CA MET A 630 15.15 -4.94 1.73
C MET A 630 13.80 -4.25 1.61
N PHE A 631 13.82 -2.91 1.63
CA PHE A 631 12.65 -2.09 1.33
C PHE A 631 12.73 -1.57 -0.11
N HIS A 632 11.87 -2.12 -0.96
CA HIS A 632 11.80 -1.78 -2.38
C HIS A 632 11.01 -0.48 -2.59
N GLY A 633 11.72 0.57 -3.02
CA GLY A 633 11.16 1.90 -3.32
C GLY A 633 10.32 1.96 -4.61
N ARG A 634 9.82 3.16 -4.91
CA ARG A 634 9.04 3.46 -6.12
C ARG A 634 9.84 3.18 -7.41
N GLY A 635 9.13 2.85 -8.48
CA GLY A 635 9.74 2.70 -9.80
C GLY A 635 10.35 1.33 -10.10
N GLY A 636 10.43 0.41 -9.14
CA GLY A 636 10.88 -0.96 -9.37
C GLY A 636 9.86 -1.80 -10.12
N THR A 637 10.30 -2.88 -10.77
CA THR A 637 9.39 -3.88 -11.39
C THR A 637 8.43 -4.48 -10.36
N VAL A 638 8.83 -4.52 -9.08
CA VAL A 638 8.01 -5.02 -7.96
C VAL A 638 6.88 -4.03 -7.58
N GLY A 639 7.14 -2.72 -7.62
CA GLY A 639 6.23 -1.69 -7.08
C GLY A 639 5.35 -0.95 -8.10
N ARG A 640 5.64 -1.07 -9.41
CA ARG A 640 4.95 -0.29 -10.46
C ARG A 640 3.71 -0.92 -11.07
N GLY A 641 3.41 -2.20 -10.82
CA GLY A 641 2.32 -2.92 -11.53
C GLY A 641 2.49 -3.05 -13.05
N GLY A 642 3.32 -2.21 -13.69
CA GLY A 642 3.65 -2.24 -15.12
C GLY A 642 4.55 -3.40 -15.55
N GLY A 643 4.90 -4.28 -14.61
CA GLY A 643 5.46 -5.59 -14.86
C GLY A 643 4.86 -6.60 -13.88
N PRO A 644 4.95 -7.90 -14.17
CA PRO A 644 4.30 -8.92 -13.35
C PRO A 644 4.99 -9.04 -11.99
N THR A 645 4.34 -8.53 -10.95
CA THR A 645 4.92 -8.45 -9.59
C THR A 645 5.37 -9.81 -9.06
N HIS A 646 4.66 -10.89 -9.40
CA HIS A 646 5.00 -12.25 -8.96
C HIS A 646 6.40 -12.65 -9.46
N LEU A 647 6.64 -12.63 -10.77
CA LEU A 647 7.95 -12.92 -11.34
C LEU A 647 9.03 -11.92 -10.87
N ALA A 648 8.67 -10.65 -10.68
CA ALA A 648 9.62 -9.64 -10.19
C ALA A 648 10.13 -9.91 -8.77
N ILE A 649 9.34 -10.55 -7.92
CA ILE A 649 9.76 -11.01 -6.58
C ILE A 649 10.64 -12.25 -6.71
N LEU A 650 10.24 -13.22 -7.55
CA LEU A 650 11.03 -14.43 -7.78
C LEU A 650 12.39 -14.16 -8.43
N SER A 651 12.55 -13.05 -9.14
CA SER A 651 13.81 -12.65 -9.79
C SER A 651 14.75 -11.84 -8.90
N GLN A 652 14.37 -11.52 -7.65
CA GLN A 652 15.29 -10.89 -6.71
C GLN A 652 16.51 -11.78 -6.48
N PRO A 653 17.70 -11.22 -6.18
CA PRO A 653 18.88 -12.04 -5.91
C PRO A 653 18.60 -13.08 -4.82
N PRO A 654 19.27 -14.25 -4.84
CA PRO A 654 19.12 -15.25 -3.78
C PRO A 654 19.32 -14.63 -2.39
N ASP A 655 18.57 -15.12 -1.41
CA ASP A 655 18.76 -14.75 0.01
C ASP A 655 18.47 -13.28 0.37
N THR A 656 17.81 -12.49 -0.50
CA THR A 656 17.47 -11.09 -0.19
C THR A 656 16.14 -10.90 0.54
N ILE A 657 15.21 -11.85 0.40
CA ILE A 657 13.87 -11.75 1.00
C ILE A 657 13.83 -12.46 2.36
N HIS A 658 14.27 -13.72 2.46
CA HIS A 658 14.29 -14.51 3.71
C HIS A 658 13.01 -14.37 4.58
N GLY A 659 11.85 -14.46 3.93
CA GLY A 659 10.55 -14.34 4.56
C GLY A 659 10.11 -12.91 4.90
N GLN A 660 10.87 -11.87 4.56
CA GLN A 660 10.48 -10.47 4.78
C GLN A 660 10.56 -9.67 3.48
N LEU A 661 9.40 -9.31 2.96
CA LEU A 661 9.29 -8.43 1.80
C LEU A 661 8.64 -7.12 2.23
N ARG A 662 9.33 -6.00 2.00
CA ARG A 662 8.75 -4.67 2.17
C ARG A 662 8.75 -3.95 0.83
N VAL A 663 7.59 -3.51 0.36
CA VAL A 663 7.44 -2.95 -0.99
C VAL A 663 6.54 -1.72 -0.99
N THR A 664 6.94 -0.72 -1.77
CA THR A 664 6.12 0.46 -2.02
C THR A 664 5.01 0.15 -3.00
N VAL A 665 3.76 0.32 -2.60
CA VAL A 665 2.61 0.37 -3.50
C VAL A 665 2.43 1.82 -3.95
N GLN A 666 2.67 2.05 -5.25
CA GLN A 666 2.55 3.37 -5.82
C GLN A 666 1.09 3.80 -5.96
N GLY A 667 0.81 5.08 -5.70
CA GLY A 667 -0.55 5.62 -5.72
C GLY A 667 -1.30 5.37 -7.03
N GLU A 668 -0.60 5.42 -8.18
CA GLU A 668 -1.17 5.14 -9.50
C GLU A 668 -1.62 3.67 -9.69
N VAL A 669 -1.18 2.74 -8.84
CA VAL A 669 -1.43 1.29 -8.95
C VAL A 669 -2.32 0.78 -7.81
N ILE A 670 -2.64 1.63 -6.82
CA ILE A 670 -3.48 1.23 -5.68
C ILE A 670 -4.86 0.79 -6.17
N GLU A 671 -5.48 1.50 -7.12
CA GLU A 671 -6.79 1.13 -7.69
C GLU A 671 -6.73 -0.25 -8.36
N GLN A 672 -5.77 -0.47 -9.26
CA GLN A 672 -5.62 -1.77 -9.93
C GLN A 672 -5.33 -2.92 -8.94
N SER A 673 -4.68 -2.62 -7.82
CA SER A 673 -4.27 -3.62 -6.82
C SER A 673 -5.35 -3.91 -5.79
N PHE A 674 -6.14 -2.91 -5.39
CA PHE A 674 -7.05 -2.95 -4.23
C PHE A 674 -8.41 -2.31 -4.49
N GLY A 675 -8.68 -1.77 -5.68
CA GLY A 675 -9.96 -1.15 -6.01
C GLY A 675 -11.11 -2.14 -6.05
N GLU A 676 -10.86 -3.38 -6.50
CA GLU A 676 -11.84 -4.45 -6.64
C GLU A 676 -11.52 -5.65 -5.70
N GLU A 677 -12.55 -6.35 -5.20
CA GLU A 677 -12.39 -7.41 -4.19
C GLU A 677 -11.56 -8.61 -4.66
N HIS A 678 -11.80 -9.12 -5.87
CA HIS A 678 -11.04 -10.23 -6.45
C HIS A 678 -9.60 -9.84 -6.79
N LEU A 679 -9.37 -8.62 -7.28
CA LEU A 679 -8.03 -8.08 -7.51
C LEU A 679 -7.27 -7.91 -6.20
N CYS A 680 -7.89 -7.32 -5.17
CA CYS A 680 -7.33 -7.25 -3.82
C CYS A 680 -6.89 -8.63 -3.33
N PHE A 681 -7.75 -9.64 -3.45
CA PHE A 681 -7.41 -11.01 -3.07
C PHE A 681 -6.21 -11.56 -3.87
N ARG A 682 -6.18 -11.35 -5.19
CA ARG A 682 -5.07 -11.82 -6.04
C ARG A 682 -3.75 -11.10 -5.72
N THR A 683 -3.80 -9.82 -5.39
CA THR A 683 -2.63 -9.03 -4.95
C THR A 683 -2.05 -9.62 -3.67
N LEU A 684 -2.87 -9.83 -2.63
CA LEU A 684 -2.40 -10.44 -1.37
C LEU A 684 -1.83 -11.85 -1.59
N GLN A 685 -2.48 -12.63 -2.47
CA GLN A 685 -2.03 -13.97 -2.82
C GLN A 685 -0.67 -13.99 -3.51
N ARG A 686 -0.46 -13.18 -4.56
CA ARG A 686 0.80 -13.20 -5.31
C ARG A 686 1.98 -12.76 -4.47
N PHE A 687 1.82 -11.73 -3.63
CA PHE A 687 2.89 -11.27 -2.74
C PHE A 687 3.25 -12.36 -1.74
N THR A 688 2.26 -13.02 -1.16
CA THR A 688 2.49 -14.10 -0.19
C THR A 688 3.18 -15.30 -0.84
N ALA A 689 2.67 -15.76 -1.99
CA ALA A 689 3.20 -16.91 -2.71
C ALA A 689 4.64 -16.69 -3.19
N ALA A 690 4.89 -15.55 -3.85
CA ALA A 690 6.20 -15.24 -4.41
C ALA A 690 7.27 -15.06 -3.32
N THR A 691 6.92 -14.42 -2.20
CA THR A 691 7.82 -14.24 -1.04
C THR A 691 8.18 -15.59 -0.41
N LEU A 692 7.19 -16.48 -0.27
CA LEU A 692 7.39 -17.81 0.29
C LEU A 692 8.28 -18.67 -0.61
N GLU A 693 7.99 -18.66 -1.91
CA GLU A 693 8.72 -19.46 -2.88
C GLU A 693 10.15 -18.97 -3.05
N HIS A 694 10.39 -17.66 -3.19
CA HIS A 694 11.75 -17.11 -3.31
C HIS A 694 12.64 -17.54 -2.13
N GLY A 695 12.10 -17.51 -0.91
CA GLY A 695 12.82 -17.93 0.29
C GLY A 695 13.17 -19.42 0.35
N MET A 696 12.46 -20.28 -0.38
CA MET A 696 12.67 -21.74 -0.37
C MET A 696 13.22 -22.32 -1.69
N HIS A 697 13.10 -21.57 -2.77
CA HIS A 697 13.50 -21.90 -4.13
C HIS A 697 14.06 -20.63 -4.81
N PRO A 698 15.29 -20.22 -4.43
CA PRO A 698 15.91 -19.02 -4.98
C PRO A 698 16.20 -19.18 -6.48
N PRO A 699 16.29 -18.06 -7.24
CA PRO A 699 16.60 -18.12 -8.66
C PRO A 699 18.04 -18.56 -8.91
N VAL A 700 18.32 -18.96 -10.15
CA VAL A 700 19.66 -19.35 -10.59
C VAL A 700 20.60 -18.15 -10.54
N SER A 701 21.79 -18.33 -9.94
CA SER A 701 22.81 -17.29 -9.92
C SER A 701 23.30 -16.95 -11.34
N PRO A 702 23.53 -15.66 -11.67
CA PRO A 702 24.03 -15.26 -12.98
C PRO A 702 25.39 -15.90 -13.28
N LYS A 703 25.53 -16.43 -14.50
CA LYS A 703 26.80 -17.00 -14.98
C LYS A 703 27.88 -15.92 -15.08
N PRO A 704 29.18 -16.26 -14.91
CA PRO A 704 30.27 -15.29 -14.99
C PRO A 704 30.26 -14.47 -16.28
N GLU A 705 30.02 -15.10 -17.43
CA GLU A 705 29.94 -14.42 -18.72
C GLU A 705 28.77 -13.42 -18.82
N TRP A 706 27.66 -13.67 -18.12
CA TRP A 706 26.54 -12.72 -18.05
C TRP A 706 26.88 -11.52 -17.18
N ARG A 707 27.62 -11.73 -16.08
CA ARG A 707 28.05 -10.62 -15.21
C ARG A 707 28.99 -9.68 -15.94
N VAL A 708 29.98 -10.22 -16.65
CA VAL A 708 30.92 -9.43 -17.46
C VAL A 708 30.17 -8.61 -18.50
N LEU A 709 29.25 -9.23 -19.24
CA LEU A 709 28.42 -8.53 -20.23
C LEU A 709 27.56 -7.43 -19.60
N MET A 710 26.93 -7.69 -18.45
CA MET A 710 26.13 -6.69 -17.73
C MET A 710 26.98 -5.52 -17.22
N ASP A 711 28.20 -5.78 -16.75
CA ASP A 711 29.15 -4.72 -16.34
C ASP A 711 29.55 -3.84 -17.54
N GLU A 712 29.86 -4.43 -18.69
CA GLU A 712 30.18 -3.69 -19.92
C GLU A 712 28.99 -2.85 -20.41
N MET A 713 27.80 -3.45 -20.48
CA MET A 713 26.58 -2.75 -20.90
C MET A 713 26.21 -1.60 -19.96
N ALA A 714 26.43 -1.75 -18.64
CA ALA A 714 26.13 -0.71 -17.67
C ALA A 714 27.01 0.53 -17.88
N VAL A 715 28.29 0.37 -18.22
CA VAL A 715 29.18 1.52 -18.52
C VAL A 715 28.70 2.25 -19.76
N ILE A 716 28.47 1.53 -20.86
CA ILE A 716 28.02 2.11 -22.14
C ILE A 716 26.68 2.82 -22.00
N ALA A 717 25.71 2.17 -21.34
CA ALA A 717 24.38 2.74 -21.13
C ALA A 717 24.42 3.99 -20.24
N THR A 718 25.27 4.02 -19.21
CA THR A 718 25.44 5.20 -18.36
C THR A 718 26.06 6.36 -19.12
N GLU A 719 27.08 6.08 -19.94
CA GLU A 719 27.75 7.11 -20.73
C GLU A 719 26.78 7.75 -21.72
N GLU A 720 26.00 6.95 -22.45
CA GLU A 720 25.02 7.44 -23.42
C GLU A 720 23.85 8.16 -22.74
N TYR A 721 23.34 7.63 -21.62
CA TYR A 721 22.30 8.32 -20.86
C TYR A 721 22.77 9.70 -20.39
N ARG A 722 23.98 9.78 -19.81
CA ARG A 722 24.54 11.04 -19.31
C ARG A 722 24.98 11.98 -20.42
N SER A 723 25.36 11.47 -21.60
CA SER A 723 25.70 12.30 -22.76
C SER A 723 24.50 13.16 -23.20
N VAL A 724 23.30 12.59 -23.16
CA VAL A 724 22.05 13.28 -23.52
C VAL A 724 21.49 14.09 -22.34
N VAL A 725 21.31 13.48 -21.17
CA VAL A 725 20.52 14.11 -20.08
C VAL A 725 21.32 15.18 -19.33
N PHE A 726 22.63 15.00 -19.17
CA PHE A 726 23.46 15.88 -18.34
C PHE A 726 24.47 16.70 -19.16
N LYS A 727 25.01 16.15 -20.27
CA LYS A 727 26.08 16.81 -21.03
C LYS A 727 25.57 17.64 -22.22
N GLU A 728 24.44 17.31 -22.84
CA GLU A 728 23.86 18.10 -23.94
C GLU A 728 23.24 19.40 -23.41
N PRO A 729 23.80 20.58 -23.74
CA PRO A 729 23.36 21.85 -23.15
C PRO A 729 21.89 22.21 -23.45
N ARG A 730 21.34 21.73 -24.58
CA ARG A 730 19.95 22.01 -24.99
C ARG A 730 18.92 21.06 -24.38
N PHE A 731 19.34 20.02 -23.64
CA PHE A 731 18.41 19.02 -23.14
C PHE A 731 17.34 19.62 -22.22
N VAL A 732 17.73 20.49 -21.28
CA VAL A 732 16.78 21.11 -20.34
C VAL A 732 15.77 22.01 -21.06
N GLU A 733 16.21 22.73 -22.10
CA GLU A 733 15.34 23.55 -22.94
C GLU A 733 14.36 22.68 -23.72
N TYR A 734 14.88 21.67 -24.44
CA TYR A 734 14.06 20.71 -25.18
C TYR A 734 13.03 20.03 -24.28
N PHE A 735 13.47 19.49 -23.13
CA PHE A 735 12.61 18.80 -22.18
C PHE A 735 11.45 19.69 -21.73
N ARG A 736 11.73 20.92 -21.31
CA ARG A 736 10.68 21.88 -20.92
C ARG A 736 9.73 22.22 -22.06
N LEU A 737 10.18 22.24 -23.32
CA LEU A 737 9.29 22.54 -24.45
C LEU A 737 8.38 21.37 -24.85
N VAL A 738 8.81 20.12 -24.67
CA VAL A 738 8.03 18.94 -25.08
C VAL A 738 7.18 18.33 -23.97
N SER A 739 7.47 18.66 -22.70
CA SER A 739 6.77 18.09 -21.53
C SER A 739 5.93 19.09 -20.73
N SER A 740 5.98 20.38 -21.06
CA SER A 740 5.13 21.43 -20.45
C SER A 740 4.01 21.78 -21.40
#